data_AF-A0A6J4YHC5-F1
#
_entry.id   AF-A0A6J4YHC5-F1
#
_cell.length_a   1.000
_cell.length_b   1.000
_cell.length_c   1.000
_cell.angle_alpha   90.00
_cell.angle_beta   90.00
_cell.angle_gamma   90.00
#
_symmetry.space_group_name_H-M   'P 1'
#
loop_
_entity.id
_entity.type
_entity.pdbx_description
1 polymer ?
#
loop_
_entity_poly.entity_id
_entity_poly.type
_entity_poly.pdbx_seq_one_letter_code
_entity_poly.pdbx_strand_id
1 'polypeptide(L)'
;MIIYHTKKNTCGIQLIALATILLLFLFQNNVYAKSSANAFLIEPYLLEVDRNSATVAFHLENRMKATVLIFEDDSAIEFKSEKKTQSHFVKISGLQAGRTYHYQVVGGDGSVQTPPDDPTYQIRTACNKGESFSFIVFGDPRPGENLTHKHHQKVIDRAIQKEPAFSLVLGDMVDDGRDFELWRDFFSTEKALLRKAAIYPVIGDNDFMQGQGLVKALFPLLEKGYYHFEWGDVQFFALNAWDSRGFQSKKELDAQSEQVQWLESQLSKEAVQNSLYRIVFLHDPVLISRGYSSGVLKSAWEPVFKKYNVDIVFASWHMYERSQHNGVRYIISGGGGAELLWLSKNPDYAAQAEAKTHHFCKVDVQAGALTISAIDVNDTILDSLTISPKNKTAGHQLDLQQIALKVRQEIIIEAAQNRPFLPIHLFSYDSCSYCHQLLDRILPRLARQYQISLKVYFYDLELHETVYDLFLAAGADFGHQNTEIPTLFVGRRALGGEPAIENGLAEELSNFKQNPVQYMRAGIEPFQDPGDTQTIKENRFDGLSPAAVFGAGLREGAKPCGPAALIVLLSFLIATGSSRKTLISAGLLFVIAILAASVIGGLRFFEHGFSNADTSTGLVALQWTVLSGLLIAAAASVFDHIQRRWPGPDKMIPAISRLYQKIGNRVRLMSTNHMVIVPAALMTGVVFAGMEMACTGPVYIPIVTMISDPMYRAEAVGFLLLYNLAFIMPIAFVYLLVFAGLTSRKILCLNLTRQSRK
;
A
#
# COMPACT_ATOMS: atom_id res chain seq x y z
N MET A 1 32.23 30.65 61.75
CA MET A 1 33.31 29.93 62.45
C MET A 1 32.63 29.04 63.49
N ILE A 2 32.76 27.70 63.34
CA ILE A 2 32.57 26.63 64.35
C ILE A 2 31.09 26.36 64.78
N ILE A 3 30.37 25.26 64.46
CA ILE A 3 30.55 23.77 64.50
C ILE A 3 29.63 23.17 65.60
N TYR A 4 28.77 22.23 65.17
CA TYR A 4 28.08 21.14 65.90
C TYR A 4 27.01 21.55 66.94
N HIS A 5 25.84 20.91 67.08
CA HIS A 5 25.52 19.48 67.04
C HIS A 5 23.98 19.33 67.03
N THR A 6 23.38 18.55 66.14
CA THR A 6 22.25 17.64 66.45
C THR A 6 21.94 16.75 65.26
N LYS A 7 22.35 15.49 65.39
CA LYS A 7 22.00 14.33 64.56
C LYS A 7 20.93 13.55 65.34
N LYS A 8 19.81 13.21 64.70
CA LYS A 8 19.06 11.93 64.79
C LYS A 8 17.58 12.17 64.48
N ASN A 9 17.13 11.68 63.32
CA ASN A 9 15.88 10.95 63.10
C ASN A 9 15.40 11.08 61.65
N THR A 10 16.11 10.46 60.70
CA THR A 10 15.60 10.24 59.33
C THR A 10 16.33 9.06 58.67
N CYS A 11 16.42 7.93 59.38
CA CYS A 11 16.88 6.67 58.77
C CYS A 11 16.08 5.47 59.30
N GLY A 12 14.76 5.66 59.46
CA GLY A 12 13.83 4.60 59.90
C GLY A 12 12.60 4.44 59.00
N ILE A 13 12.29 5.43 58.15
CA ILE A 13 11.05 5.44 57.36
C ILE A 13 11.29 4.97 55.90
N GLN A 14 12.52 5.00 55.40
CA GLN A 14 12.83 4.55 54.03
C GLN A 14 13.18 3.06 53.92
N LEU A 15 13.60 2.39 55.00
CA LEU A 15 13.84 0.94 54.97
C LEU A 15 12.56 0.11 55.16
N ILE A 16 11.58 0.61 55.93
CA ILE A 16 10.30 -0.10 56.12
C ILE A 16 9.44 -0.02 54.86
N ALA A 17 9.48 1.10 54.13
CA ALA A 17 8.81 1.25 52.83
C ALA A 17 9.43 0.37 51.74
N LEU A 18 10.77 0.25 51.69
CA LEU A 18 11.43 -0.68 50.75
C LEU A 18 11.17 -2.14 51.12
N ALA A 19 11.15 -2.50 52.40
CA ALA A 19 10.89 -3.87 52.85
C ALA A 19 9.42 -4.29 52.65
N THR A 20 8.45 -3.37 52.78
CA THR A 20 7.04 -3.66 52.47
C THR A 20 6.79 -3.71 50.97
N ILE A 21 7.45 -2.89 50.16
CA ILE A 21 7.37 -2.98 48.69
C ILE A 21 8.06 -4.26 48.19
N LEU A 22 9.18 -4.69 48.78
CA LEU A 22 9.85 -5.94 48.44
C LEU A 22 9.06 -7.16 48.95
N LEU A 23 8.40 -7.08 50.11
CA LEU A 23 7.47 -8.14 50.55
C LEU A 23 6.20 -8.18 49.70
N LEU A 24 5.68 -7.05 49.23
CA LEU A 24 4.55 -7.00 48.29
C LEU A 24 4.95 -7.52 46.90
N PHE A 25 6.19 -7.29 46.46
CA PHE A 25 6.76 -7.90 45.25
C PHE A 25 7.00 -9.41 45.40
N LEU A 26 7.33 -9.88 46.62
CA LEU A 26 7.52 -11.30 46.92
C LEU A 26 6.20 -12.03 47.25
N PHE A 27 5.13 -11.31 47.63
CA PHE A 27 3.78 -11.85 47.84
C PHE A 27 2.86 -11.75 46.62
N GLN A 28 3.17 -10.90 45.63
CA GLN A 28 2.49 -10.97 44.31
C GLN A 28 3.02 -12.09 43.41
N ASN A 29 4.10 -12.77 43.79
CA ASN A 29 4.68 -13.88 43.02
C ASN A 29 4.43 -15.27 43.62
N ASN A 30 3.42 -15.44 44.50
CA ASN A 30 3.08 -16.76 45.06
C ASN A 30 1.58 -17.06 45.10
N VAL A 31 0.84 -16.62 44.08
CA VAL A 31 -0.42 -17.26 43.66
C VAL A 31 -0.49 -17.30 42.13
N TYR A 32 0.55 -17.81 41.49
CA TYR A 32 0.31 -18.66 40.33
C TYR A 32 0.66 -20.05 40.81
N ALA A 33 -0.39 -20.81 41.12
CA ALA A 33 -0.29 -22.24 41.21
C ALA A 33 0.59 -22.70 40.05
N LYS A 34 1.56 -23.54 40.38
CA LYS A 34 2.41 -24.30 39.49
C LYS A 34 1.49 -25.07 38.53
N SER A 35 0.98 -24.39 37.51
CA SER A 35 0.19 -24.94 36.44
C SER A 35 1.12 -25.91 35.74
N SER A 36 0.70 -27.18 35.75
CA SER A 36 1.32 -28.33 35.12
C SER A 36 2.27 -27.96 33.98
N ALA A 37 3.48 -28.52 34.01
CA ALA A 37 4.29 -28.67 32.79
C ALA A 37 3.37 -29.10 31.64
N ASN A 38 3.40 -28.38 30.52
CA ASN A 38 2.47 -28.46 29.39
C ASN A 38 2.07 -29.91 29.06
N ALA A 39 0.86 -30.31 29.45
CA ALA A 39 0.32 -31.64 29.17
C ALA A 39 -0.27 -31.77 27.74
N PHE A 40 -0.20 -30.70 26.93
CA PHE A 40 -0.48 -30.72 25.50
C PHE A 40 0.78 -31.08 24.72
N LEU A 41 0.71 -32.14 23.91
CA LEU A 41 1.69 -32.41 22.87
C LEU A 41 1.51 -31.42 21.71
N ILE A 42 0.27 -31.17 21.30
CA ILE A 42 -0.11 -30.15 20.33
C ILE A 42 -1.24 -29.33 20.95
N GLU A 43 -1.02 -28.03 21.08
CA GLU A 43 -2.03 -27.07 21.54
C GLU A 43 -3.25 -27.02 20.59
N PRO A 44 -4.41 -26.52 21.03
CA PRO A 44 -5.59 -26.47 20.19
C PRO A 44 -5.41 -25.74 18.86
N TYR A 45 -5.91 -26.37 17.80
CA TYR A 45 -5.96 -25.84 16.43
C TYR A 45 -7.32 -26.12 15.79
N LEU A 46 -7.67 -25.30 14.80
CA LEU A 46 -9.00 -25.28 14.20
C LEU A 46 -9.03 -25.91 12.81
N LEU A 47 -9.96 -26.84 12.63
CA LEU A 47 -10.19 -27.57 11.39
C LEU A 47 -11.65 -27.45 10.96
N GLU A 48 -11.92 -27.68 9.67
CA GLU A 48 -13.26 -27.88 9.13
C GLU A 48 -14.27 -26.81 9.58
N VAL A 49 -13.82 -25.55 9.62
CA VAL A 49 -14.70 -24.43 9.99
C VAL A 49 -15.63 -24.11 8.82
N ASP A 50 -16.91 -23.97 9.11
CA ASP A 50 -17.91 -23.54 8.13
C ASP A 50 -18.82 -22.46 8.75
N ARG A 51 -20.01 -22.28 8.17
CA ARG A 51 -20.98 -21.27 8.62
C ARG A 51 -21.67 -21.61 9.95
N ASN A 52 -21.67 -22.87 10.37
CA ASN A 52 -22.42 -23.34 11.54
C ASN A 52 -21.67 -24.33 12.44
N SER A 53 -20.45 -24.70 12.08
CA SER A 53 -19.65 -25.67 12.80
C SER A 53 -18.15 -25.42 12.67
N ALA A 54 -17.41 -26.04 13.57
CA ALA A 54 -15.95 -26.05 13.59
C ALA A 54 -15.46 -27.32 14.30
N THR A 55 -14.29 -27.81 13.96
CA THR A 55 -13.62 -28.89 14.69
C THR A 55 -12.44 -28.30 15.48
N VAL A 56 -12.47 -28.43 16.80
CA VAL A 56 -11.32 -28.08 17.66
C VAL A 56 -10.49 -29.34 17.87
N ALA A 57 -9.27 -29.34 17.33
CA ALA A 57 -8.33 -30.45 17.40
C ALA A 57 -7.21 -30.14 18.38
N PHE A 58 -6.73 -31.15 19.12
CA PHE A 58 -5.61 -31.04 20.06
C PHE A 58 -5.07 -32.42 20.43
N HIS A 59 -3.83 -32.48 20.89
CA HIS A 59 -3.19 -33.73 21.30
C HIS A 59 -2.62 -33.61 22.71
N LEU A 60 -3.01 -34.55 23.56
CA LEU A 60 -2.62 -34.64 24.96
C LEU A 60 -1.52 -35.68 25.18
N GLU A 61 -0.68 -35.46 26.18
CA GLU A 61 0.38 -36.42 26.56
C GLU A 61 -0.22 -37.75 27.04
N ASN A 62 -1.32 -37.69 27.81
CA ASN A 62 -1.95 -38.86 28.41
C ASN A 62 -3.33 -39.13 27.80
N ARG A 63 -3.74 -40.40 27.75
CA ARG A 63 -5.08 -40.78 27.28
C ARG A 63 -6.16 -40.36 28.28
N MET A 64 -6.98 -39.38 27.91
CA MET A 64 -8.07 -38.89 28.77
C MET A 64 -9.27 -38.43 27.96
N LYS A 65 -10.39 -38.14 28.63
CA LYS A 65 -11.50 -37.42 28.01
C LYS A 65 -11.18 -35.93 28.04
N ALA A 66 -11.72 -35.19 27.09
CA ALA A 66 -11.62 -33.75 27.04
C ALA A 66 -12.96 -33.11 26.68
N THR A 67 -13.12 -31.86 27.05
CA THR A 67 -14.30 -31.02 26.82
C THR A 67 -13.83 -29.72 26.19
N VAL A 68 -14.55 -29.26 25.17
CA VAL A 68 -14.42 -27.93 24.60
C VAL A 68 -15.60 -27.11 25.08
N LEU A 69 -15.32 -25.99 25.72
CA LEU A 69 -16.31 -25.01 26.18
C LEU A 69 -16.37 -23.90 25.14
N ILE A 70 -17.55 -23.57 24.65
CA ILE A 70 -17.81 -22.41 23.80
C ILE A 70 -18.55 -21.37 24.63
N PHE A 71 -18.02 -20.16 24.71
CA PHE A 71 -18.64 -19.08 25.46
C PHE A 71 -19.56 -18.25 24.57
N GLU A 72 -20.82 -18.16 24.96
CA GLU A 72 -21.84 -17.30 24.36
C GLU A 72 -22.48 -16.46 25.47
N ASP A 73 -22.36 -15.14 25.35
CA ASP A 73 -22.79 -14.18 26.37
C ASP A 73 -22.21 -14.52 27.76
N ASP A 74 -23.07 -14.80 28.75
CA ASP A 74 -22.71 -15.20 30.12
C ASP A 74 -22.78 -16.73 30.35
N SER A 75 -22.88 -17.52 29.27
CA SER A 75 -23.06 -18.98 29.33
C SER A 75 -21.99 -19.74 28.56
N ALA A 76 -21.72 -20.98 28.97
CA ALA A 76 -20.80 -21.88 28.29
C ALA A 76 -21.54 -23.12 27.79
N ILE A 77 -21.35 -23.46 26.52
CA ILE A 77 -21.86 -24.68 25.89
C ILE A 77 -20.74 -25.72 25.87
N GLU A 78 -21.00 -26.92 26.39
CA GLU A 78 -20.01 -27.99 26.49
C GLU A 78 -20.09 -28.99 25.32
N PHE A 79 -18.94 -29.28 24.71
CA PHE A 79 -18.79 -30.33 23.71
C PHE A 79 -17.75 -31.35 24.20
N LYS A 80 -18.17 -32.60 24.43
CA LYS A 80 -17.34 -33.63 25.07
C LYS A 80 -16.78 -34.61 24.06
N SER A 81 -15.52 -34.99 24.23
CA SER A 81 -14.94 -36.11 23.50
C SER A 81 -15.59 -37.44 23.94
N GLU A 82 -15.89 -38.30 22.99
CA GLU A 82 -16.55 -39.59 23.27
C GLU A 82 -15.66 -40.57 24.05
N LYS A 83 -14.36 -40.61 23.71
CA LYS A 83 -13.41 -41.64 24.15
C LYS A 83 -12.23 -41.04 24.91
N LYS A 84 -11.57 -41.89 25.71
CA LYS A 84 -10.27 -41.57 26.33
C LYS A 84 -9.16 -41.81 25.30
N THR A 85 -8.61 -40.75 24.72
CA THR A 85 -7.58 -40.80 23.67
C THR A 85 -6.51 -39.74 23.93
N GLN A 86 -5.42 -39.75 23.16
CA GLN A 86 -4.43 -38.66 23.16
C GLN A 86 -4.82 -37.60 22.13
N SER A 87 -5.19 -38.02 20.92
CA SER A 87 -5.68 -37.13 19.87
C SER A 87 -7.19 -36.91 20.02
N HIS A 88 -7.61 -35.66 19.95
CA HIS A 88 -9.00 -35.25 20.04
C HIS A 88 -9.38 -34.38 18.84
N PHE A 89 -10.56 -34.64 18.28
CA PHE A 89 -11.20 -33.88 17.21
C PHE A 89 -12.65 -33.64 17.65
N VAL A 90 -12.90 -32.53 18.34
CA VAL A 90 -14.21 -32.25 18.93
C VAL A 90 -14.99 -31.35 17.99
N LYS A 91 -16.06 -31.88 17.40
CA LYS A 91 -16.94 -31.12 16.51
C LYS A 91 -17.89 -30.26 17.32
N ILE A 92 -17.84 -28.96 17.05
CA ILE A 92 -18.69 -27.91 17.59
C ILE A 92 -19.76 -27.62 16.55
N SER A 93 -21.04 -27.69 16.92
CA SER A 93 -22.17 -27.47 16.01
C SER A 93 -23.14 -26.43 16.57
N GLY A 94 -23.97 -25.86 15.70
CA GLY A 94 -24.98 -24.86 16.09
C GLY A 94 -24.44 -23.44 16.17
N LEU A 95 -23.25 -23.18 15.63
CA LEU A 95 -22.69 -21.84 15.53
C LEU A 95 -23.46 -20.99 14.50
N GLN A 96 -23.32 -19.67 14.58
CA GLN A 96 -23.87 -18.73 13.62
C GLN A 96 -22.79 -18.25 12.65
N ALA A 97 -23.18 -17.96 11.41
CA ALA A 97 -22.26 -17.50 10.36
C ALA A 97 -21.70 -16.10 10.67
N GLY A 98 -20.45 -15.86 10.28
CA GLY A 98 -19.78 -14.56 10.41
C GLY A 98 -19.58 -14.09 11.86
N ARG A 99 -19.56 -15.01 12.83
CA ARG A 99 -19.36 -14.72 14.25
C ARG A 99 -18.01 -15.23 14.76
N THR A 100 -17.54 -14.58 15.81
CA THR A 100 -16.38 -14.99 16.59
C THR A 100 -16.84 -15.52 17.95
N TYR A 101 -16.36 -16.70 18.31
CA TYR A 101 -16.66 -17.38 19.57
C TYR A 101 -15.38 -17.60 20.37
N HIS A 102 -15.41 -17.37 21.68
CA HIS A 102 -14.31 -17.76 22.55
C HIS A 102 -14.45 -19.23 22.93
N TYR A 103 -13.33 -19.94 23.06
CA TYR A 103 -13.35 -21.33 23.50
C TYR A 103 -12.26 -21.66 24.51
N GLN A 104 -12.50 -22.70 25.30
CA GLN A 104 -11.53 -23.29 26.22
C GLN A 104 -11.51 -24.81 26.05
N VAL A 105 -10.32 -25.41 26.15
CA VAL A 105 -10.16 -26.87 26.16
C VAL A 105 -9.82 -27.33 27.58
N VAL A 106 -10.54 -28.33 28.07
CA VAL A 106 -10.37 -28.91 29.41
C VAL A 106 -10.26 -30.44 29.30
N GLY A 107 -9.13 -31.00 29.72
CA GLY A 107 -8.81 -32.43 29.73
C GLY A 107 -8.79 -33.05 31.13
N GLY A 108 -9.26 -34.29 31.24
CA GLY A 108 -9.16 -35.11 32.45
C GLY A 108 -9.73 -34.42 33.70
N ASP A 109 -10.97 -33.95 33.61
CA ASP A 109 -11.70 -33.27 34.69
C ASP A 109 -10.98 -32.03 35.27
N GLY A 110 -10.26 -31.29 34.42
CA GLY A 110 -9.53 -30.07 34.82
C GLY A 110 -8.04 -30.28 35.09
N SER A 111 -7.53 -31.51 34.94
CA SER A 111 -6.09 -31.80 35.07
C SER A 111 -5.21 -31.12 34.01
N VAL A 112 -5.79 -30.85 32.83
CA VAL A 112 -5.16 -30.12 31.72
C VAL A 112 -6.15 -29.08 31.22
N GLN A 113 -5.73 -27.84 31.02
CA GLN A 113 -6.60 -26.82 30.43
C GLN A 113 -5.81 -25.76 29.68
N THR A 114 -6.41 -25.19 28.63
CA THR A 114 -5.92 -23.91 28.09
C THR A 114 -6.11 -22.81 29.15
N PRO A 115 -5.28 -21.74 29.12
CA PRO A 115 -5.39 -20.65 30.07
C PRO A 115 -6.85 -20.14 30.15
N PRO A 116 -7.46 -20.11 31.36
CA PRO A 116 -8.79 -19.53 31.54
C PRO A 116 -8.81 -18.09 31.07
N ASP A 117 -9.91 -17.66 30.46
CA ASP A 117 -10.16 -16.29 30.02
C ASP A 117 -9.12 -15.71 29.03
N ASP A 118 -8.30 -16.54 28.37
CA ASP A 118 -7.39 -16.06 27.33
C ASP A 118 -8.18 -15.72 26.05
N PRO A 119 -8.29 -14.43 25.69
CA PRO A 119 -9.12 -14.01 24.58
C PRO A 119 -8.53 -14.43 23.23
N THR A 120 -7.32 -15.00 23.18
CA THR A 120 -6.69 -15.42 21.92
C THR A 120 -7.21 -16.76 21.40
N TYR A 121 -7.91 -17.56 22.20
CA TYR A 121 -8.59 -18.78 21.74
C TYR A 121 -9.96 -18.43 21.18
N GLN A 122 -10.06 -18.37 19.85
CA GLN A 122 -11.25 -17.91 19.15
C GLN A 122 -11.61 -18.82 17.98
N ILE A 123 -12.89 -19.02 17.71
CA ILE A 123 -13.38 -19.63 16.46
C ILE A 123 -14.09 -18.54 15.67
N ARG A 124 -13.60 -18.23 14.46
CA ARG A 124 -14.32 -17.36 13.53
C ARG A 124 -15.00 -18.21 12.46
N THR A 125 -16.33 -18.21 12.44
CA THR A 125 -17.11 -18.97 11.46
C THR A 125 -17.09 -18.31 10.09
N ALA A 126 -17.35 -19.10 9.05
CA ALA A 126 -17.46 -18.59 7.70
C ALA A 126 -18.57 -17.53 7.58
N CYS A 127 -18.27 -16.45 6.88
CA CYS A 127 -19.18 -15.32 6.70
C CYS A 127 -20.29 -15.65 5.68
N ASN A 128 -21.31 -14.79 5.60
CA ASN A 128 -22.34 -14.91 4.57
C ASN A 128 -21.81 -14.48 3.19
N LYS A 129 -22.52 -14.87 2.13
CA LYS A 129 -22.20 -14.47 0.76
C LYS A 129 -22.21 -12.94 0.62
N GLY A 130 -21.19 -12.40 -0.03
CA GLY A 130 -21.00 -10.96 -0.22
C GLY A 130 -20.36 -10.22 0.98
N GLU A 131 -20.21 -10.87 2.14
CA GLU A 131 -19.45 -10.30 3.25
C GLU A 131 -17.94 -10.39 3.00
N SER A 132 -17.20 -9.43 3.56
CA SER A 132 -15.76 -9.35 3.37
C SER A 132 -15.01 -10.23 4.37
N PHE A 133 -13.93 -10.85 3.92
CA PHE A 133 -13.04 -11.63 4.77
C PHE A 133 -11.63 -11.66 4.15
N SER A 134 -10.64 -12.02 4.97
CA SER A 134 -9.27 -12.22 4.50
C SER A 134 -8.77 -13.60 4.90
N PHE A 135 -7.86 -14.16 4.12
CA PHE A 135 -7.13 -15.37 4.45
C PHE A 135 -5.67 -15.25 4.00
N ILE A 136 -4.82 -16.14 4.49
CA ILE A 136 -3.42 -16.21 4.07
C ILE A 136 -3.12 -17.52 3.35
N VAL A 137 -2.11 -17.51 2.49
CA VAL A 137 -1.64 -18.68 1.74
C VAL A 137 -0.12 -18.74 1.83
N PHE A 138 0.42 -19.90 2.17
CA PHE A 138 1.85 -20.16 2.17
C PHE A 138 2.11 -21.66 2.06
N GLY A 139 3.30 -22.06 1.61
CA GLY A 139 3.73 -23.47 1.59
C GLY A 139 5.22 -23.59 1.89
N ASP A 140 5.67 -24.84 2.02
CA ASP A 140 7.05 -25.19 2.41
C ASP A 140 7.54 -24.49 3.71
N PRO A 141 6.76 -24.47 4.81
CA PRO A 141 7.20 -23.88 6.08
C PRO A 141 8.28 -24.69 6.81
N ARG A 142 8.57 -25.92 6.36
CA ARG A 142 9.59 -26.80 6.97
C ARG A 142 10.98 -26.14 7.06
N PRO A 143 11.82 -26.56 8.02
CA PRO A 143 13.20 -26.07 8.15
C PRO A 143 14.06 -26.25 6.90
N GLY A 144 13.98 -27.42 6.25
CA GLY A 144 14.76 -27.78 5.09
C GLY A 144 16.27 -27.68 5.30
N GLU A 145 17.01 -27.33 4.25
CA GLU A 145 18.46 -27.19 4.30
C GLU A 145 18.92 -26.09 5.27
N ASN A 146 18.02 -25.18 5.67
CA ASN A 146 18.31 -24.16 6.67
C ASN A 146 18.43 -24.76 8.09
N LEU A 147 17.84 -25.94 8.34
CA LEU A 147 17.82 -26.63 9.63
C LEU A 147 17.30 -25.72 10.78
N THR A 148 16.42 -24.77 10.47
CA THR A 148 15.86 -23.83 11.46
C THR A 148 14.45 -23.36 11.14
N HIS A 149 13.59 -23.29 12.16
CA HIS A 149 12.24 -22.72 12.06
C HIS A 149 12.20 -21.18 12.05
N LYS A 150 13.35 -20.49 12.14
CA LYS A 150 13.40 -19.02 12.25
C LYS A 150 12.75 -18.29 11.07
N HIS A 151 12.87 -18.85 9.87
CA HIS A 151 12.28 -18.25 8.66
C HIS A 151 10.76 -18.37 8.70
N HIS A 152 10.26 -19.55 9.03
CA HIS A 152 8.83 -19.79 9.20
C HIS A 152 8.22 -18.96 10.34
N GLN A 153 8.89 -18.89 11.49
CA GLN A 153 8.46 -18.03 12.60
C GLN A 153 8.28 -16.59 12.15
N LYS A 154 9.22 -16.03 11.36
CA LYS A 154 9.08 -14.66 10.83
C LYS A 154 7.89 -14.50 9.90
N VAL A 155 7.62 -15.49 9.04
CA VAL A 155 6.44 -15.49 8.16
C VAL A 155 5.17 -15.46 9.00
N ILE A 156 5.05 -16.34 9.99
CA ILE A 156 3.88 -16.42 10.88
C ILE A 156 3.72 -15.16 11.74
N ASP A 157 4.81 -14.59 12.26
CA ASP A 157 4.81 -13.35 13.04
C ASP A 157 4.22 -12.18 12.26
N ARG A 158 4.40 -12.14 10.93
CA ARG A 158 3.77 -11.15 10.04
C ARG A 158 2.35 -11.53 9.67
N ALA A 159 2.13 -12.79 9.31
CA ALA A 159 0.85 -13.27 8.79
C ALA A 159 -0.26 -13.18 9.84
N ILE A 160 0.04 -13.46 11.11
CA ILE A 160 -0.93 -13.36 12.22
C ILE A 160 -1.44 -11.91 12.44
N GLN A 161 -0.63 -10.90 12.11
CA GLN A 161 -0.99 -9.48 12.21
C GLN A 161 -1.96 -9.04 11.12
N LYS A 162 -2.13 -9.85 10.06
CA LYS A 162 -3.11 -9.59 9.00
C LYS A 162 -4.52 -10.10 9.35
N GLU A 163 -4.68 -10.61 10.58
CA GLU A 163 -5.93 -11.13 11.14
C GLU A 163 -6.70 -12.08 10.20
N PRO A 164 -6.04 -13.10 9.62
CA PRO A 164 -6.67 -13.98 8.62
C PRO A 164 -7.74 -14.87 9.24
N ALA A 165 -8.83 -15.10 8.51
CA ALA A 165 -9.91 -15.99 8.91
C ALA A 165 -9.47 -17.44 8.95
N PHE A 166 -8.62 -17.79 7.99
CA PHE A 166 -8.00 -19.09 7.89
C PHE A 166 -6.69 -18.98 7.10
N SER A 167 -5.90 -20.04 7.11
CA SER A 167 -4.74 -20.24 6.26
C SER A 167 -4.97 -21.38 5.28
N LEU A 168 -4.54 -21.20 4.03
CA LEU A 168 -4.28 -22.30 3.10
C LEU A 168 -2.80 -22.65 3.20
N VAL A 169 -2.49 -23.91 3.54
CA VAL A 169 -1.10 -24.38 3.68
C VAL A 169 -0.80 -25.34 2.53
N LEU A 170 0.12 -24.95 1.65
CA LEU A 170 0.37 -25.59 0.36
C LEU A 170 1.28 -26.84 0.45
N GLY A 171 1.24 -27.56 1.57
CA GLY A 171 2.05 -28.76 1.82
C GLY A 171 3.48 -28.47 2.26
N ASP A 172 4.21 -29.55 2.53
CA ASP A 172 5.59 -29.57 3.04
C ASP A 172 5.74 -28.85 4.39
N MET A 173 4.85 -29.20 5.30
CA MET A 173 4.80 -28.65 6.65
C MET A 173 6.01 -29.06 7.49
N VAL A 174 6.54 -30.27 7.25
CA VAL A 174 7.67 -30.86 7.97
C VAL A 174 8.67 -31.52 7.01
N ASP A 175 9.92 -31.70 7.44
CA ASP A 175 10.96 -32.36 6.61
C ASP A 175 10.80 -33.88 6.51
N ASP A 176 10.17 -34.53 7.50
CA ASP A 176 9.80 -35.95 7.44
C ASP A 176 8.44 -36.15 8.12
N GLY A 177 7.42 -36.38 7.30
CA GLY A 177 6.03 -36.56 7.72
C GLY A 177 5.80 -37.74 8.65
N ARG A 178 6.76 -38.65 8.80
CA ARG A 178 6.68 -39.82 9.70
C ARG A 178 7.18 -39.50 11.11
N ASP A 179 7.94 -38.41 11.29
CA ASP A 179 8.48 -38.00 12.57
C ASP A 179 7.51 -37.05 13.30
N PHE A 180 6.94 -37.52 14.40
CA PHE A 180 6.00 -36.76 15.22
C PHE A 180 6.63 -35.53 15.88
N GLU A 181 7.93 -35.55 16.16
CA GLU A 181 8.60 -34.42 16.81
C GLU A 181 8.68 -33.20 15.86
N LEU A 182 8.88 -33.44 14.57
CA LEU A 182 8.85 -32.38 13.55
C LEU A 182 7.45 -31.76 13.43
N TRP A 183 6.39 -32.57 13.51
CA TRP A 183 5.02 -32.05 13.58
C TRP A 183 4.82 -31.19 14.82
N ARG A 184 5.34 -31.63 15.98
CA ARG A 184 5.25 -30.84 17.21
C ARG A 184 5.92 -29.48 17.06
N ASP A 185 7.06 -29.41 16.39
CA ASP A 185 7.79 -28.16 16.15
C ASP A 185 7.03 -27.23 15.18
N PHE A 186 6.41 -27.78 14.13
CA PHE A 186 5.48 -27.05 13.24
C PHE A 186 4.32 -26.44 14.03
N PHE A 187 3.55 -27.26 14.77
CA PHE A 187 2.42 -26.78 15.56
C PHE A 187 2.85 -25.79 16.64
N SER A 188 4.01 -25.98 17.26
CA SER A 188 4.56 -25.04 18.25
C SER A 188 4.86 -23.67 17.63
N THR A 189 5.37 -23.65 16.40
CA THR A 189 5.66 -22.40 15.65
C THR A 189 4.37 -21.67 15.28
N GLU A 190 3.33 -22.39 14.85
CA GLU A 190 2.07 -21.79 14.38
C GLU A 190 1.00 -21.60 15.47
N LYS A 191 1.21 -22.09 16.70
CA LYS A 191 0.17 -22.15 17.75
C LYS A 191 -0.59 -20.85 18.04
N ALA A 192 0.06 -19.70 17.86
CA ALA A 192 -0.58 -18.39 18.06
C ALA A 192 -1.61 -18.08 16.96
N LEU A 193 -1.36 -18.55 15.74
CA LEU A 193 -2.26 -18.43 14.61
C LEU A 193 -3.35 -19.52 14.67
N LEU A 194 -2.95 -20.78 14.85
CA LEU A 194 -3.83 -21.95 14.77
C LEU A 194 -4.94 -21.99 15.84
N ARG A 195 -4.72 -21.35 16.99
CA ARG A 195 -5.75 -21.23 18.03
C ARG A 195 -6.91 -20.31 17.64
N LYS A 196 -6.74 -19.45 16.62
CA LYS A 196 -7.73 -18.42 16.22
C LYS A 196 -8.09 -18.37 14.74
N ALA A 197 -7.29 -19.00 13.88
CA ALA A 197 -7.53 -19.10 12.45
C ALA A 197 -7.51 -20.57 12.04
N ALA A 198 -8.50 -20.99 11.24
CA ALA A 198 -8.56 -22.36 10.74
C ALA A 198 -7.40 -22.65 9.78
N ILE A 199 -6.94 -23.89 9.74
CA ILE A 199 -5.93 -24.36 8.79
C ILE A 199 -6.56 -25.31 7.78
N TYR A 200 -6.34 -25.02 6.49
CA TYR A 200 -6.74 -25.86 5.36
C TYR A 200 -5.48 -26.28 4.58
N PRO A 201 -4.87 -27.41 4.94
CA PRO A 201 -3.64 -27.88 4.29
C PRO A 201 -3.94 -28.70 3.04
N VAL A 202 -2.92 -28.87 2.20
CA VAL A 202 -2.77 -29.99 1.24
C VAL A 202 -1.51 -30.79 1.61
N ILE A 203 -1.36 -31.96 1.01
CA ILE A 203 -0.21 -32.84 1.27
C ILE A 203 0.95 -32.45 0.36
N GLY A 204 2.15 -32.27 0.92
CA GLY A 204 3.42 -32.23 0.17
C GLY A 204 4.21 -33.54 0.23
N ASP A 205 5.30 -33.66 -0.53
CA ASP A 205 6.09 -34.89 -0.58
C ASP A 205 6.79 -35.20 0.74
N ASN A 206 7.21 -34.17 1.47
CA ASN A 206 7.83 -34.36 2.77
C ASN A 206 6.78 -34.70 3.84
N ASP A 207 5.54 -34.22 3.72
CA ASP A 207 4.43 -34.61 4.63
C ASP A 207 4.03 -36.09 4.49
N PHE A 208 4.23 -36.66 3.29
CA PHE A 208 3.81 -38.01 2.92
C PHE A 208 4.91 -38.79 2.22
N MET A 209 6.11 -38.76 2.81
CA MET A 209 7.32 -39.39 2.29
C MET A 209 7.07 -40.81 1.78
N GLN A 210 7.23 -40.97 0.45
CA GLN A 210 7.03 -42.26 -0.25
C GLN A 210 5.65 -42.89 0.01
N GLY A 211 4.62 -42.06 0.21
CA GLY A 211 3.26 -42.52 0.47
C GLY A 211 2.97 -42.84 1.94
N GLN A 212 3.82 -42.37 2.87
CA GLN A 212 3.66 -42.61 4.31
C GLN A 212 3.89 -41.32 5.11
N GLY A 213 3.05 -41.08 6.13
CA GLY A 213 3.19 -39.92 7.00
C GLY A 213 2.02 -39.80 7.98
N LEU A 214 2.19 -38.97 9.00
CA LEU A 214 1.20 -38.69 10.04
C LEU A 214 0.19 -37.62 9.62
N VAL A 215 0.38 -36.96 8.47
CA VAL A 215 -0.43 -35.84 8.00
C VAL A 215 -1.94 -36.12 8.03
N LYS A 216 -2.39 -37.30 7.60
CA LYS A 216 -3.83 -37.68 7.63
C LYS A 216 -4.36 -37.93 9.03
N ALA A 217 -3.50 -38.37 9.95
CA ALA A 217 -3.86 -38.57 11.35
C ALA A 217 -3.97 -37.24 12.12
N LEU A 218 -3.25 -36.20 11.68
CA LEU A 218 -3.27 -34.84 12.24
C LEU A 218 -4.33 -33.96 11.56
N PHE A 219 -4.65 -34.24 10.30
CA PHE A 219 -5.65 -33.54 9.49
C PHE A 219 -6.62 -34.56 8.84
N PRO A 220 -7.65 -35.02 9.57
CA PRO A 220 -8.58 -36.04 9.06
C PRO A 220 -9.31 -35.66 7.76
N LEU A 221 -9.45 -34.36 7.48
CA LEU A 221 -9.99 -33.86 6.21
C LEU A 221 -9.18 -34.30 4.98
N LEU A 222 -7.91 -34.68 5.16
CA LEU A 222 -7.00 -35.17 4.14
C LEU A 222 -7.05 -36.69 3.93
N GLU A 223 -8.01 -37.42 4.52
CA GLU A 223 -8.11 -38.88 4.38
C GLU A 223 -8.10 -39.32 2.90
N LYS A 224 -8.90 -38.65 2.07
CA LYS A 224 -8.92 -38.81 0.60
C LYS A 224 -7.80 -38.04 -0.13
N GLY A 225 -7.14 -37.10 0.53
CA GLY A 225 -6.12 -36.20 -0.03
C GLY A 225 -6.65 -34.96 -0.73
N TYR A 226 -7.95 -34.90 -1.03
CA TYR A 226 -8.61 -33.76 -1.68
C TYR A 226 -9.98 -33.51 -1.06
N TYR A 227 -10.40 -32.25 -1.02
CA TYR A 227 -11.64 -31.83 -0.39
C TYR A 227 -12.10 -30.46 -0.91
N HIS A 228 -13.34 -30.12 -0.60
CA HIS A 228 -14.00 -28.87 -0.99
C HIS A 228 -14.60 -28.19 0.24
N PHE A 229 -14.51 -26.86 0.29
CA PHE A 229 -15.22 -26.05 1.27
C PHE A 229 -15.62 -24.68 0.69
N GLU A 230 -16.49 -23.97 1.40
CA GLU A 230 -16.98 -22.64 1.03
C GLU A 230 -16.67 -21.65 2.14
N TRP A 231 -16.25 -20.44 1.76
CA TRP A 231 -16.16 -19.30 2.67
C TRP A 231 -16.70 -18.05 1.98
N GLY A 232 -17.73 -17.42 2.56
CA GLY A 232 -18.43 -16.33 1.91
C GLY A 232 -18.98 -16.77 0.55
N ASP A 233 -18.57 -16.10 -0.53
CA ASP A 233 -18.97 -16.45 -1.90
C ASP A 233 -17.82 -17.03 -2.75
N VAL A 234 -16.88 -17.70 -2.08
CA VAL A 234 -15.70 -18.33 -2.67
C VAL A 234 -15.73 -19.84 -2.45
N GLN A 235 -15.46 -20.58 -3.52
CA GLN A 235 -15.42 -22.04 -3.52
C GLN A 235 -13.95 -22.48 -3.57
N PHE A 236 -13.53 -23.29 -2.60
CA PHE A 236 -12.15 -23.74 -2.42
C PHE A 236 -12.03 -25.24 -2.71
N PHE A 237 -11.02 -25.61 -3.48
CA PHE A 237 -10.74 -26.99 -3.87
C PHE A 237 -9.29 -27.35 -3.57
N ALA A 238 -9.07 -28.17 -2.55
CA ALA A 238 -7.78 -28.77 -2.25
C ALA A 238 -7.59 -30.00 -3.12
N LEU A 239 -6.45 -30.11 -3.80
CA LEU A 239 -6.10 -31.26 -4.64
C LEU A 239 -4.83 -31.96 -4.14
N ASN A 240 -4.82 -33.27 -4.31
CA ASN A 240 -3.77 -34.21 -3.98
C ASN A 240 -2.76 -34.32 -5.13
N ALA A 241 -1.74 -33.48 -5.13
CA ALA A 241 -0.55 -33.58 -5.99
C ALA A 241 0.68 -33.26 -5.15
N TRP A 242 1.27 -34.29 -4.55
CA TRP A 242 2.32 -34.16 -3.53
C TRP A 242 3.71 -34.56 -4.04
N ASP A 243 3.80 -35.54 -4.95
CA ASP A 243 5.06 -35.91 -5.63
C ASP A 243 4.76 -36.42 -7.05
N SER A 244 4.20 -35.52 -7.86
CA SER A 244 3.65 -35.80 -9.19
C SER A 244 4.68 -36.22 -10.23
N ARG A 245 5.97 -36.13 -9.89
CA ARG A 245 7.11 -36.54 -10.71
C ARG A 245 7.88 -37.73 -10.13
N GLY A 246 7.67 -38.08 -8.86
CA GLY A 246 8.33 -39.17 -8.17
C GLY A 246 7.40 -40.32 -7.83
N PHE A 247 7.12 -40.50 -6.53
CA PHE A 247 6.47 -41.67 -5.95
C PHE A 247 4.95 -41.70 -6.16
N GLN A 248 4.29 -40.54 -6.36
CA GLN A 248 2.84 -40.52 -6.54
C GLN A 248 2.45 -41.18 -7.88
N SER A 249 1.47 -42.08 -7.84
CA SER A 249 1.05 -42.77 -9.06
C SER A 249 0.41 -41.82 -10.06
N LYS A 250 0.84 -41.87 -11.32
CA LYS A 250 0.21 -41.10 -12.41
C LYS A 250 -1.28 -41.40 -12.56
N LYS A 251 -1.73 -42.60 -12.20
CA LYS A 251 -3.16 -42.99 -12.24
C LYS A 251 -4.02 -42.21 -11.23
N GLU A 252 -3.40 -41.65 -10.19
CA GLU A 252 -4.10 -40.78 -9.22
C GLU A 252 -4.25 -39.35 -9.75
N LEU A 253 -3.47 -38.99 -10.78
CA LEU A 253 -3.36 -37.63 -11.32
C LEU A 253 -3.93 -37.48 -12.73
N ASP A 254 -4.04 -38.57 -13.50
CA ASP A 254 -4.50 -38.50 -14.88
C ASP A 254 -5.99 -38.12 -15.01
N ALA A 255 -6.43 -37.85 -16.23
CA ALA A 255 -7.80 -37.40 -16.52
C ALA A 255 -8.89 -38.42 -16.16
N GLN A 256 -8.54 -39.69 -15.91
CA GLN A 256 -9.46 -40.76 -15.54
C GLN A 256 -9.43 -41.05 -14.03
N SER A 257 -8.63 -40.33 -13.25
CA SER A 257 -8.53 -40.53 -11.82
C SER A 257 -9.82 -40.17 -11.08
N GLU A 258 -10.08 -40.82 -9.95
CA GLU A 258 -11.24 -40.52 -9.09
C GLU A 258 -11.24 -39.03 -8.70
N GLN A 259 -10.07 -38.46 -8.44
CA GLN A 259 -9.91 -37.06 -8.07
C GLN A 259 -10.33 -36.11 -9.18
N VAL A 260 -9.91 -36.34 -10.44
CA VAL A 260 -10.28 -35.44 -11.55
C VAL A 260 -11.77 -35.53 -11.83
N GLN A 261 -12.35 -36.73 -11.80
CA GLN A 261 -13.80 -36.92 -11.93
C GLN A 261 -14.58 -36.25 -10.80
N TRP A 262 -14.10 -36.38 -9.56
CA TRP A 262 -14.66 -35.69 -8.40
C TRP A 262 -14.61 -34.18 -8.59
N LEU A 263 -13.46 -33.63 -9.00
CA LEU A 263 -13.29 -32.20 -9.22
C LEU A 263 -14.27 -31.67 -10.28
N GLU A 264 -14.39 -32.34 -11.43
CA GLU A 264 -15.38 -31.99 -12.45
C GLU A 264 -16.82 -32.03 -11.88
N SER A 265 -17.14 -33.03 -11.07
CA SER A 265 -18.46 -33.16 -10.44
C SER A 265 -18.76 -32.03 -9.46
N GLN A 266 -17.75 -31.51 -8.74
CA GLN A 266 -17.94 -30.39 -7.82
C GLN A 266 -18.02 -29.07 -8.59
N LEU A 267 -17.10 -28.85 -9.52
CA LEU A 267 -17.04 -27.62 -10.31
C LEU A 267 -18.30 -27.43 -11.15
N SER A 268 -18.91 -28.50 -11.67
CA SER A 268 -20.14 -28.43 -12.47
C SER A 268 -21.41 -28.10 -11.67
N LYS A 269 -21.38 -28.12 -10.33
CA LYS A 269 -22.54 -27.81 -9.50
C LYS A 269 -22.99 -26.37 -9.75
N GLU A 270 -24.30 -26.17 -9.90
CA GLU A 270 -24.90 -24.85 -10.11
C GLU A 270 -24.50 -23.85 -9.02
N ALA A 271 -24.51 -24.26 -7.75
CA ALA A 271 -24.09 -23.39 -6.64
C ALA A 271 -22.62 -22.92 -6.74
N VAL A 272 -21.73 -23.75 -7.29
CA VAL A 272 -20.31 -23.42 -7.54
C VAL A 272 -20.17 -22.57 -8.79
N GLN A 273 -20.93 -22.88 -9.84
CA GLN A 273 -20.96 -22.07 -11.05
C GLN A 273 -21.59 -20.70 -10.81
N ASN A 274 -22.41 -20.51 -9.77
CA ASN A 274 -22.99 -19.22 -9.42
C ASN A 274 -22.17 -18.44 -8.37
N SER A 275 -21.08 -19.01 -7.83
CA SER A 275 -20.21 -18.28 -6.89
C SER A 275 -19.36 -17.23 -7.61
N LEU A 276 -18.87 -16.23 -6.85
CA LEU A 276 -18.02 -15.17 -7.39
C LEU A 276 -16.66 -15.72 -7.84
N TYR A 277 -16.07 -16.58 -7.01
CA TYR A 277 -14.70 -17.08 -7.22
C TYR A 277 -14.60 -18.59 -7.00
N ARG A 278 -13.74 -19.22 -7.80
CA ARG A 278 -13.32 -20.63 -7.69
C ARG A 278 -11.80 -20.68 -7.53
N ILE A 279 -11.34 -21.14 -6.36
CA ILE A 279 -9.93 -21.22 -6.01
C ILE A 279 -9.54 -22.67 -5.84
N VAL A 280 -8.52 -23.09 -6.57
CA VAL A 280 -7.87 -24.39 -6.41
C VAL A 280 -6.55 -24.18 -5.67
N PHE A 281 -6.18 -25.12 -4.81
CA PHE A 281 -4.86 -25.13 -4.18
C PHE A 281 -4.32 -26.57 -4.06
N LEU A 282 -3.02 -26.72 -4.25
CA LEU A 282 -2.29 -27.99 -4.30
C LEU A 282 -0.82 -27.77 -3.92
N HIS A 283 -0.05 -28.84 -3.78
CA HIS A 283 1.38 -28.71 -3.49
C HIS A 283 2.20 -28.55 -4.78
N ASP A 284 2.26 -29.59 -5.64
CA ASP A 284 3.05 -29.54 -6.86
C ASP A 284 2.48 -28.59 -7.92
N PRO A 285 3.27 -27.71 -8.55
CA PRO A 285 2.74 -26.74 -9.49
C PRO A 285 2.33 -27.38 -10.83
N VAL A 286 1.17 -26.96 -11.34
CA VAL A 286 0.71 -27.31 -12.70
C VAL A 286 1.55 -26.56 -13.75
N LEU A 287 1.86 -25.29 -13.48
CA LEU A 287 2.70 -24.41 -14.27
C LEU A 287 3.66 -23.65 -13.36
N ILE A 288 4.92 -23.53 -13.78
CA ILE A 288 5.95 -22.74 -13.10
C ILE A 288 7.06 -22.38 -14.09
N SER A 289 7.61 -21.17 -13.98
CA SER A 289 8.69 -20.69 -14.87
C SER A 289 10.08 -21.03 -14.35
N ARG A 290 10.29 -21.08 -13.02
CA ARG A 290 11.57 -21.36 -12.37
C ARG A 290 11.54 -22.60 -11.49
N GLY A 291 10.94 -23.66 -12.00
CA GLY A 291 10.85 -24.93 -11.30
C GLY A 291 10.51 -26.06 -12.25
N TYR A 292 9.89 -27.09 -11.70
CA TYR A 292 9.42 -28.22 -12.47
C TYR A 292 7.94 -28.44 -12.25
N SER A 293 7.24 -28.80 -13.32
CA SER A 293 5.86 -29.28 -13.26
C SER A 293 5.73 -30.63 -13.94
N SER A 294 4.79 -31.44 -13.47
CA SER A 294 4.47 -32.72 -14.12
C SER A 294 3.62 -32.49 -15.37
N GLY A 295 4.03 -33.08 -16.49
CA GLY A 295 3.26 -33.02 -17.74
C GLY A 295 1.86 -33.65 -17.63
N VAL A 296 1.62 -34.52 -16.65
CA VAL A 296 0.30 -35.08 -16.36
C VAL A 296 -0.62 -34.02 -15.76
N LEU A 297 -0.14 -33.25 -14.77
CA LEU A 297 -0.93 -32.17 -14.17
C LEU A 297 -1.33 -31.14 -15.22
N LYS A 298 -0.38 -30.72 -16.07
CA LYS A 298 -0.68 -29.80 -17.17
C LYS A 298 -1.70 -30.39 -18.15
N SER A 299 -1.53 -31.62 -18.60
CA SER A 299 -2.42 -32.19 -19.63
C SER A 299 -3.80 -32.61 -19.12
N ALA A 300 -3.91 -32.98 -17.83
CA ALA A 300 -5.17 -33.45 -17.25
C ALA A 300 -5.95 -32.34 -16.51
N TRP A 301 -5.28 -31.44 -15.79
CA TRP A 301 -5.97 -30.54 -14.83
C TRP A 301 -6.24 -29.17 -15.42
N GLU A 302 -5.31 -28.61 -16.19
CA GLU A 302 -5.51 -27.30 -16.84
C GLU A 302 -6.76 -27.25 -17.73
N PRO A 303 -7.08 -28.27 -18.56
CA PRO A 303 -8.32 -28.25 -19.33
C PRO A 303 -9.58 -28.20 -18.45
N VAL A 304 -9.57 -28.87 -17.30
CA VAL A 304 -10.67 -28.85 -16.33
C VAL A 304 -10.80 -27.46 -15.72
N PHE A 305 -9.69 -26.86 -15.28
CA PHE A 305 -9.68 -25.51 -14.73
C PHE A 305 -10.23 -24.48 -15.71
N LYS A 306 -9.81 -24.57 -16.98
CA LYS A 306 -10.33 -23.72 -18.05
C LYS A 306 -11.83 -23.94 -18.29
N LYS A 307 -12.26 -25.19 -18.43
CA LYS A 307 -13.65 -25.57 -18.72
C LYS A 307 -14.64 -25.01 -17.70
N TYR A 308 -14.28 -25.02 -16.43
CA TYR A 308 -15.14 -24.58 -15.33
C TYR A 308 -14.77 -23.20 -14.77
N ASN A 309 -14.00 -22.41 -15.53
CA ASN A 309 -13.64 -21.03 -15.19
C ASN A 309 -12.96 -20.87 -13.83
N VAL A 310 -12.06 -21.77 -13.43
CA VAL A 310 -11.24 -21.57 -12.22
C VAL A 310 -10.52 -20.22 -12.29
N ASP A 311 -10.54 -19.48 -11.18
CA ASP A 311 -9.98 -18.13 -11.12
C ASP A 311 -8.50 -18.19 -10.77
N ILE A 312 -8.16 -18.90 -9.71
CA ILE A 312 -6.83 -18.95 -9.12
C ILE A 312 -6.46 -20.40 -8.81
N VAL A 313 -5.21 -20.75 -9.08
CA VAL A 313 -4.58 -21.99 -8.66
C VAL A 313 -3.35 -21.63 -7.82
N PHE A 314 -3.39 -21.92 -6.52
CA PHE A 314 -2.24 -21.79 -5.64
C PHE A 314 -1.43 -23.09 -5.60
N ALA A 315 -0.12 -22.99 -5.71
CA ALA A 315 0.79 -24.13 -5.55
C ALA A 315 2.07 -23.74 -4.80
N SER A 316 2.85 -24.74 -4.41
CA SER A 316 4.11 -24.56 -3.71
C SER A 316 5.31 -24.81 -4.62
N TRP A 317 6.41 -24.15 -4.26
CA TRP A 317 7.78 -24.26 -4.76
C TRP A 317 8.54 -23.16 -4.02
N HIS A 318 9.81 -23.34 -3.68
CA HIS A 318 10.51 -22.48 -2.70
C HIS A 318 10.86 -21.05 -3.18
N MET A 319 9.87 -20.30 -3.66
CA MET A 319 9.91 -18.95 -4.21
C MET A 319 8.48 -18.43 -4.41
N TYR A 320 8.37 -17.13 -4.70
CA TYR A 320 7.12 -16.53 -5.18
C TYR A 320 7.12 -16.48 -6.70
N GLU A 321 6.02 -16.85 -7.33
CA GLU A 321 5.77 -16.60 -8.76
C GLU A 321 4.29 -16.38 -9.02
N ARG A 322 3.96 -15.44 -9.90
CA ARG A 322 2.64 -15.34 -10.51
C ARG A 322 2.75 -15.48 -12.02
N SER A 323 1.91 -16.31 -12.61
CA SER A 323 1.74 -16.44 -14.05
C SER A 323 0.27 -16.61 -14.43
N GLN A 324 -0.02 -16.50 -15.73
CA GLN A 324 -1.36 -16.70 -16.26
C GLN A 324 -1.31 -17.50 -17.56
N HIS A 325 -2.20 -18.48 -17.68
CA HIS A 325 -2.35 -19.25 -18.90
C HIS A 325 -3.81 -19.66 -19.09
N ASN A 326 -4.33 -19.56 -20.32
CA ASN A 326 -5.71 -19.91 -20.66
C ASN A 326 -6.80 -19.23 -19.79
N GLY A 327 -6.52 -18.03 -19.26
CA GLY A 327 -7.45 -17.29 -18.39
C GLY A 327 -7.51 -17.79 -16.94
N VAL A 328 -6.62 -18.71 -16.55
CA VAL A 328 -6.41 -19.17 -15.18
C VAL A 328 -5.12 -18.56 -14.64
N ARG A 329 -5.18 -18.02 -13.42
CA ARG A 329 -4.00 -17.45 -12.74
C ARG A 329 -3.36 -18.51 -11.86
N TYR A 330 -2.06 -18.69 -12.00
CA TYR A 330 -1.26 -19.62 -11.22
C TYR A 330 -0.35 -18.82 -10.30
N ILE A 331 -0.41 -19.11 -9.01
CA ILE A 331 0.37 -18.42 -8.00
C ILE A 331 1.14 -19.46 -7.19
N ILE A 332 2.46 -19.36 -7.26
CA ILE A 332 3.40 -20.14 -6.47
C ILE A 332 3.72 -19.35 -5.21
N SER A 333 3.47 -19.96 -4.04
CA SER A 333 3.66 -19.30 -2.74
C SER A 333 4.37 -20.20 -1.72
N GLY A 334 5.47 -20.85 -2.12
CA GLY A 334 6.24 -21.78 -1.27
C GLY A 334 7.38 -21.13 -0.48
N GLY A 335 7.31 -19.84 -0.18
CA GLY A 335 8.34 -19.14 0.60
C GLY A 335 8.18 -19.28 2.11
N GLY A 336 7.46 -20.29 2.61
CA GLY A 336 6.99 -20.36 3.99
C GLY A 336 8.08 -20.58 5.03
N GLY A 337 9.23 -21.16 4.67
CA GLY A 337 10.30 -21.44 5.62
C GLY A 337 11.55 -22.13 5.05
N ALA A 338 11.36 -23.06 4.12
CA ALA A 338 12.43 -23.86 3.52
C ALA A 338 13.43 -23.04 2.67
N GLU A 339 14.53 -23.67 2.27
CA GLU A 339 15.57 -23.06 1.44
C GLU A 339 15.02 -22.50 0.12
N LEU A 340 15.33 -21.24 -0.18
CA LEU A 340 14.80 -20.61 -1.39
C LEU A 340 15.52 -21.10 -2.65
N LEU A 341 14.75 -21.57 -3.62
CA LEU A 341 15.25 -22.08 -4.91
C LEU A 341 15.10 -21.02 -6.01
N TRP A 342 16.00 -21.04 -7.00
CA TRP A 342 15.95 -20.11 -8.13
C TRP A 342 16.57 -20.72 -9.38
N LEU A 343 15.79 -21.58 -10.05
CA LEU A 343 16.26 -22.29 -11.23
C LEU A 343 16.28 -21.36 -12.47
N SER A 344 16.96 -21.85 -13.51
CA SER A 344 16.95 -21.24 -14.84
C SER A 344 15.51 -21.14 -15.36
N LYS A 345 15.18 -20.01 -15.98
CA LYS A 345 13.83 -19.74 -16.49
C LYS A 345 13.50 -20.68 -17.66
N ASN A 346 12.31 -21.26 -17.63
CA ASN A 346 11.75 -21.97 -18.75
C ASN A 346 11.22 -20.96 -19.79
N PRO A 347 11.75 -20.92 -21.03
CA PRO A 347 11.33 -19.94 -22.03
C PRO A 347 9.88 -20.11 -22.49
N ASP A 348 9.30 -21.30 -22.30
CA ASP A 348 7.93 -21.60 -22.72
C ASP A 348 6.87 -21.06 -21.74
N TYR A 349 7.28 -20.60 -20.55
CA TYR A 349 6.38 -20.08 -19.52
C TYR A 349 6.89 -18.75 -18.98
N ALA A 350 6.16 -17.68 -19.28
CA ALA A 350 6.46 -16.36 -18.76
C ALA A 350 5.77 -16.14 -17.40
N ALA A 351 6.56 -15.98 -16.34
CA ALA A 351 6.09 -15.36 -15.11
C ALA A 351 5.82 -13.86 -15.33
N GLN A 352 4.74 -13.37 -14.73
CA GLN A 352 4.38 -11.94 -14.65
C GLN A 352 5.06 -11.27 -13.45
N ALA A 353 5.23 -12.01 -12.35
CA ALA A 353 5.99 -11.58 -11.18
C ALA A 353 6.73 -12.77 -10.58
N GLU A 354 7.91 -12.54 -10.01
CA GLU A 354 8.73 -13.56 -9.36
C GLU A 354 9.57 -12.92 -8.24
N ALA A 355 9.72 -13.61 -7.11
CA ALA A 355 10.60 -13.15 -6.03
C ALA A 355 11.26 -14.31 -5.28
N LYS A 356 12.56 -14.17 -5.01
CA LYS A 356 13.34 -15.13 -4.21
C LYS A 356 13.42 -14.67 -2.76
N THR A 357 12.32 -14.80 -2.02
CA THR A 357 12.27 -14.40 -0.60
C THR A 357 11.26 -15.23 0.17
N HIS A 358 11.41 -15.27 1.49
CA HIS A 358 10.39 -15.84 2.37
C HIS A 358 9.20 -14.90 2.45
N HIS A 359 8.00 -15.45 2.26
CA HIS A 359 6.78 -14.67 2.08
C HIS A 359 5.54 -15.51 2.38
N PHE A 360 4.41 -14.84 2.44
CA PHE A 360 3.07 -15.41 2.37
C PHE A 360 2.22 -14.54 1.45
N CYS A 361 1.15 -15.09 0.89
CA CYS A 361 0.12 -14.28 0.23
C CYS A 361 -0.99 -13.95 1.23
N LYS A 362 -1.41 -12.69 1.31
CA LYS A 362 -2.68 -12.28 1.92
C LYS A 362 -3.71 -12.16 0.80
N VAL A 363 -4.90 -12.71 1.01
CA VAL A 363 -6.03 -12.57 0.09
C VAL A 363 -7.16 -11.87 0.82
N ASP A 364 -7.55 -10.70 0.33
CA ASP A 364 -8.69 -9.92 0.79
C ASP A 364 -9.85 -10.12 -0.19
N VAL A 365 -10.98 -10.62 0.32
CA VAL A 365 -12.20 -10.84 -0.46
C VAL A 365 -13.24 -9.81 -0.02
N GLN A 366 -13.77 -9.06 -0.99
CA GLN A 366 -14.83 -8.07 -0.78
C GLN A 366 -15.92 -8.25 -1.84
N ALA A 367 -17.05 -7.55 -1.68
CA ALA A 367 -18.14 -7.58 -2.63
C ALA A 367 -17.70 -7.01 -3.99
N GLY A 368 -17.32 -7.89 -4.93
CA GLY A 368 -16.94 -7.52 -6.30
C GLY A 368 -15.44 -7.48 -6.59
N ALA A 369 -14.58 -7.72 -5.60
CA ALA A 369 -13.13 -7.77 -5.80
C ALA A 369 -12.46 -8.80 -4.87
N LEU A 370 -11.42 -9.44 -5.38
CA LEU A 370 -10.51 -10.30 -4.62
C LEU A 370 -9.09 -9.79 -4.87
N THR A 371 -8.43 -9.30 -3.83
CA THR A 371 -7.07 -8.77 -3.89
C THR A 371 -6.10 -9.74 -3.24
N ILE A 372 -5.04 -10.10 -3.97
CA ILE A 372 -3.95 -10.95 -3.51
C ILE A 372 -2.73 -10.05 -3.37
N SER A 373 -2.08 -10.09 -2.21
CA SER A 373 -0.81 -9.41 -1.97
C SER A 373 0.22 -10.41 -1.48
N ALA A 374 1.31 -10.59 -2.20
CA ALA A 374 2.46 -11.36 -1.73
C ALA A 374 3.32 -10.47 -0.83
N ILE A 375 3.54 -10.87 0.42
CA ILE A 375 4.15 -10.04 1.46
C ILE A 375 5.35 -10.78 2.04
N ASP A 376 6.52 -10.14 2.04
CA ASP A 376 7.73 -10.69 2.64
C ASP A 376 7.78 -10.51 4.17
N VAL A 377 8.80 -11.10 4.80
CA VAL A 377 9.01 -11.02 6.26
C VAL A 377 9.31 -9.61 6.80
N ASN A 378 9.52 -8.62 5.93
CA ASN A 378 9.72 -7.21 6.27
C ASN A 378 8.49 -6.35 5.93
N ASP A 379 7.33 -6.97 5.69
CA ASP A 379 6.09 -6.32 5.24
C ASP A 379 6.20 -5.63 3.87
N THR A 380 7.20 -5.99 3.05
CA THR A 380 7.31 -5.52 1.67
C THR A 380 6.32 -6.28 0.79
N ILE A 381 5.46 -5.55 0.07
CA ILE A 381 4.61 -6.14 -0.97
C ILE A 381 5.48 -6.48 -2.17
N LEU A 382 5.62 -7.76 -2.47
CA LEU A 382 6.40 -8.29 -3.58
C LEU A 382 5.64 -8.23 -4.90
N ASP A 383 4.34 -8.43 -4.82
CA ASP A 383 3.40 -8.42 -5.92
C ASP A 383 1.98 -8.22 -5.38
N SER A 384 1.12 -7.63 -6.20
CA SER A 384 -0.29 -7.44 -5.87
C SER A 384 -1.16 -7.54 -7.11
N LEU A 385 -2.29 -8.24 -6.98
CA LEU A 385 -3.24 -8.46 -8.05
C LEU A 385 -4.66 -8.33 -7.49
N THR A 386 -5.53 -7.61 -8.18
CA THR A 386 -6.97 -7.57 -7.87
C THR A 386 -7.79 -8.17 -9.00
N ILE A 387 -8.77 -8.99 -8.64
CA ILE A 387 -9.55 -9.81 -9.56
C ILE A 387 -11.04 -9.55 -9.36
N SER A 388 -11.74 -9.25 -10.46
CA SER A 388 -13.20 -9.14 -10.48
C SER A 388 -13.86 -10.48 -10.85
N PRO A 389 -15.10 -10.76 -10.40
CA PRO A 389 -15.80 -12.01 -10.68
C PRO A 389 -16.08 -12.22 -12.18
N LYS A 390 -15.81 -13.42 -12.70
CA LYS A 390 -16.01 -13.76 -14.13
C LYS A 390 -17.49 -13.86 -14.56
N ASN A 391 -18.41 -14.21 -13.65
CA ASN A 391 -19.81 -14.51 -13.96
C ASN A 391 -20.73 -13.29 -14.11
N LYS A 392 -20.22 -12.16 -14.59
CA LYS A 392 -21.01 -10.93 -14.77
C LYS A 392 -21.05 -10.49 -16.23
N THR A 393 -21.54 -11.34 -17.12
CA THR A 393 -22.10 -10.90 -18.41
C THR A 393 -23.35 -10.06 -18.12
N ALA A 394 -23.33 -8.77 -18.48
CA ALA A 394 -24.41 -7.76 -18.39
C ALA A 394 -24.56 -6.94 -17.08
N GLY A 395 -24.03 -7.35 -15.92
CA GLY A 395 -24.29 -6.64 -14.65
C GLY A 395 -23.33 -5.50 -14.28
N HIS A 396 -22.06 -5.53 -14.73
CA HIS A 396 -21.02 -4.61 -14.23
C HIS A 396 -20.82 -3.34 -15.08
N GLN A 397 -21.26 -3.35 -16.35
CA GLN A 397 -21.41 -2.11 -17.15
C GLN A 397 -22.41 -1.15 -16.49
N LEU A 398 -23.43 -1.70 -15.81
CA LEU A 398 -24.37 -0.94 -14.98
C LEU A 398 -23.73 -0.38 -13.69
N ASP A 399 -22.63 -0.95 -13.20
CA ASP A 399 -22.04 -0.59 -11.89
C ASP A 399 -21.08 0.61 -12.00
N LEU A 400 -20.15 0.61 -12.96
CA LEU A 400 -19.27 1.78 -13.20
C LEU A 400 -20.07 3.01 -13.61
N GLN A 401 -21.10 2.83 -14.43
CA GLN A 401 -22.01 3.92 -14.79
C GLN A 401 -22.83 4.40 -13.58
N GLN A 402 -23.28 3.51 -12.70
CA GLN A 402 -23.96 3.88 -11.45
C GLN A 402 -23.04 4.60 -10.46
N ILE A 403 -21.79 4.15 -10.33
CA ILE A 403 -20.77 4.82 -9.50
C ILE A 403 -20.50 6.21 -10.07
N ALA A 404 -20.23 6.30 -11.38
CA ALA A 404 -20.01 7.56 -12.07
C ALA A 404 -21.21 8.52 -11.90
N LEU A 405 -22.44 8.01 -11.92
CA LEU A 405 -23.66 8.79 -11.66
C LEU A 405 -23.72 9.32 -10.22
N LYS A 406 -23.25 8.55 -9.23
CA LYS A 406 -23.27 8.94 -7.81
C LYS A 406 -22.19 9.96 -7.43
N VAL A 407 -21.00 9.84 -8.01
CA VAL A 407 -19.82 10.64 -7.62
C VAL A 407 -19.63 11.90 -8.47
N ARG A 408 -20.26 11.98 -9.65
CA ARG A 408 -20.11 13.15 -10.53
C ARG A 408 -20.89 14.36 -10.02
N GLN A 409 -20.33 15.54 -10.24
CA GLN A 409 -21.06 16.81 -10.17
C GLN A 409 -21.47 17.23 -11.58
N GLU A 410 -22.76 17.54 -11.79
CA GLU A 410 -23.26 18.02 -13.08
C GLU A 410 -23.26 19.54 -13.13
N ILE A 411 -22.52 20.11 -14.09
CA ILE A 411 -22.47 21.55 -14.36
C ILE A 411 -23.05 21.81 -15.75
N ILE A 412 -24.12 22.60 -15.81
CA ILE A 412 -24.82 22.92 -17.06
C ILE A 412 -24.43 24.35 -17.48
N ILE A 413 -23.97 24.50 -18.72
CA ILE A 413 -23.63 25.80 -19.30
C ILE A 413 -24.52 26.00 -20.53
N GLU A 414 -25.53 26.85 -20.39
CA GLU A 414 -26.48 27.14 -21.47
C GLU A 414 -26.02 28.32 -22.32
N ALA A 415 -25.99 28.14 -23.64
CA ALA A 415 -25.67 29.22 -24.57
C ALA A 415 -26.56 29.27 -25.82
N ALA A 416 -27.38 28.24 -26.07
CA ALA A 416 -28.34 28.21 -27.17
C ALA A 416 -29.64 27.49 -26.79
N GLN A 417 -30.79 28.01 -27.23
CA GLN A 417 -32.10 27.38 -27.05
C GLN A 417 -32.34 26.29 -28.11
N ASN A 418 -32.96 25.16 -27.71
CA ASN A 418 -33.35 24.04 -28.58
C ASN A 418 -32.20 23.32 -29.33
N ARG A 419 -31.01 23.19 -28.73
CA ARG A 419 -29.90 22.40 -29.27
C ARG A 419 -29.45 21.30 -28.30
N PRO A 420 -28.92 20.16 -28.79
CA PRO A 420 -28.41 19.10 -27.93
C PRO A 420 -27.20 19.60 -27.12
N PHE A 421 -27.08 19.12 -25.87
CA PHE A 421 -25.93 19.39 -25.02
C PHE A 421 -24.73 18.54 -25.47
N LEU A 422 -23.55 19.16 -25.52
CA LEU A 422 -22.29 18.43 -25.66
C LEU A 422 -21.86 17.91 -24.29
N PRO A 423 -21.83 16.58 -24.04
CA PRO A 423 -21.29 16.03 -22.81
C PRO A 423 -19.77 16.18 -22.77
N ILE A 424 -19.26 16.59 -21.61
CA ILE A 424 -17.82 16.72 -21.34
C ILE A 424 -17.55 16.05 -19.99
N HIS A 425 -16.63 15.09 -19.93
CA HIS A 425 -16.20 14.50 -18.65
C HIS A 425 -14.87 15.14 -18.24
N LEU A 426 -14.87 15.84 -17.10
CA LEU A 426 -13.70 16.55 -16.58
C LEU A 426 -13.24 15.87 -15.29
N PHE A 427 -12.02 15.34 -15.30
CA PHE A 427 -11.36 14.81 -14.11
C PHE A 427 -10.31 15.80 -13.63
N SER A 428 -10.41 16.21 -12.35
CA SER A 428 -9.45 17.12 -11.74
C SER A 428 -9.48 17.05 -10.21
N TYR A 429 -8.62 17.85 -9.58
CA TYR A 429 -8.60 18.11 -8.15
C TYR A 429 -9.30 19.44 -7.87
N ASP A 430 -10.05 19.55 -6.76
CA ASP A 430 -10.68 20.83 -6.37
C ASP A 430 -9.62 21.94 -6.12
N SER A 431 -8.39 21.57 -5.78
CA SER A 431 -7.26 22.51 -5.65
C SER A 431 -6.75 23.10 -6.98
N CYS A 432 -7.26 22.67 -8.15
CA CYS A 432 -6.79 23.10 -9.46
C CYS A 432 -7.26 24.51 -9.86
N SER A 433 -6.39 25.51 -9.73
CA SER A 433 -6.68 26.91 -10.12
C SER A 433 -7.08 27.11 -11.58
N TYR A 434 -6.43 26.41 -12.53
CA TYR A 434 -6.80 26.46 -13.95
C TYR A 434 -8.19 25.86 -14.20
N CYS A 435 -8.59 24.84 -13.44
CA CYS A 435 -9.85 24.14 -13.61
C CYS A 435 -11.03 24.99 -13.17
N HIS A 436 -10.87 25.74 -12.07
CA HIS A 436 -11.80 26.81 -11.69
C HIS A 436 -11.92 27.86 -12.78
N GLN A 437 -10.80 28.32 -13.34
CA GLN A 437 -10.82 29.26 -14.47
C GLN A 437 -11.49 28.66 -15.72
N LEU A 438 -11.29 27.38 -15.98
CA LEU A 438 -11.86 26.64 -17.10
C LEU A 438 -13.39 26.58 -16.98
N LEU A 439 -13.88 26.13 -15.83
CA LEU A 439 -15.31 25.99 -15.51
C LEU A 439 -16.03 27.35 -15.45
N ASP A 440 -15.44 28.35 -14.78
CA ASP A 440 -16.13 29.61 -14.49
C ASP A 440 -16.05 30.64 -15.62
N ARG A 441 -14.98 30.59 -16.44
CA ARG A 441 -14.71 31.63 -17.45
C ARG A 441 -14.58 31.07 -18.85
N ILE A 442 -13.75 30.07 -19.06
CA ILE A 442 -13.38 29.61 -20.41
C ILE A 442 -14.54 28.87 -21.07
N LEU A 443 -15.11 27.84 -20.42
CA LEU A 443 -16.23 27.08 -20.97
C LEU A 443 -17.48 27.96 -21.21
N PRO A 444 -17.91 28.84 -20.29
CA PRO A 444 -19.02 29.76 -20.56
C PRO A 444 -18.74 30.75 -21.70
N ARG A 445 -17.50 31.23 -21.86
CA ARG A 445 -17.12 32.09 -22.97
C ARG A 445 -17.20 31.32 -24.30
N LEU A 446 -16.64 30.11 -24.36
CA LEU A 446 -16.63 29.29 -25.57
C LEU A 446 -18.04 28.82 -25.94
N ALA A 447 -18.86 28.40 -24.97
CA ALA A 447 -20.25 28.04 -25.18
C ALA A 447 -21.03 29.17 -25.90
N ARG A 448 -20.87 30.42 -25.44
CA ARG A 448 -21.46 31.61 -26.09
C ARG A 448 -20.89 31.89 -27.48
N GLN A 449 -19.58 31.83 -27.63
CA GLN A 449 -18.90 32.08 -28.91
C GLN A 449 -19.35 31.09 -30.00
N TYR A 450 -19.46 29.81 -29.65
CA TYR A 450 -19.83 28.76 -30.59
C TYR A 450 -21.35 28.54 -30.68
N GLN A 451 -22.13 29.11 -29.76
CA GLN A 451 -23.59 28.92 -29.60
C GLN A 451 -23.94 27.44 -29.34
N ILE A 452 -23.24 26.82 -28.39
CA ILE A 452 -23.39 25.41 -28.00
C ILE A 452 -23.61 25.34 -26.50
N SER A 453 -24.59 24.58 -26.06
CA SER A 453 -24.81 24.29 -24.64
C SER A 453 -23.95 23.08 -24.22
N LEU A 454 -23.28 23.19 -23.08
CA LEU A 454 -22.37 22.17 -22.57
C LEU A 454 -22.96 21.51 -21.32
N LYS A 455 -22.77 20.20 -21.20
CA LYS A 455 -23.07 19.44 -19.98
C LYS A 455 -21.77 18.83 -19.46
N VAL A 456 -21.22 19.43 -18.41
CA VAL A 456 -19.93 19.02 -17.84
C VAL A 456 -20.20 18.09 -16.66
N TYR A 457 -19.65 16.87 -16.73
CA TYR A 457 -19.59 15.91 -15.64
C TYR A 457 -18.23 16.05 -14.96
N PHE A 458 -18.21 16.71 -13.81
CA PHE A 458 -17.00 16.94 -13.03
C PHE A 458 -16.78 15.80 -12.03
N TYR A 459 -15.56 15.26 -12.02
CA TYR A 459 -15.12 14.19 -11.15
C TYR A 459 -13.92 14.69 -10.33
N ASP A 460 -14.12 14.83 -9.02
CA ASP A 460 -13.09 15.27 -8.09
C ASP A 460 -12.25 14.09 -7.60
N LEU A 461 -10.97 14.11 -7.95
CA LEU A 461 -9.99 13.07 -7.61
C LEU A 461 -9.56 13.10 -6.14
N GLU A 462 -9.87 14.17 -5.38
CA GLU A 462 -9.54 14.24 -3.94
C GLU A 462 -10.54 13.47 -3.05
N LEU A 463 -11.77 13.22 -3.53
CA LEU A 463 -12.88 12.75 -2.68
C LEU A 463 -12.91 11.24 -2.46
N HIS A 464 -12.51 10.43 -3.45
CA HIS A 464 -12.68 8.98 -3.39
C HIS A 464 -11.69 8.22 -4.27
N GLU A 465 -11.13 7.12 -3.75
CA GLU A 465 -10.28 6.17 -4.48
C GLU A 465 -10.97 5.61 -5.74
N THR A 466 -12.30 5.42 -5.69
CA THR A 466 -13.11 4.94 -6.81
C THR A 466 -13.22 5.93 -7.98
N VAL A 467 -13.03 7.23 -7.75
CA VAL A 467 -13.05 8.25 -8.82
C VAL A 467 -11.78 8.15 -9.67
N TYR A 468 -10.69 7.74 -9.05
CA TYR A 468 -9.45 7.49 -9.76
C TYR A 468 -9.55 6.26 -10.69
N ASP A 469 -10.26 5.20 -10.28
CA ASP A 469 -10.54 4.06 -11.15
C ASP A 469 -11.45 4.44 -12.34
N LEU A 470 -12.43 5.32 -12.12
CA LEU A 470 -13.22 5.91 -13.21
C LEU A 470 -12.35 6.69 -14.19
N PHE A 471 -11.39 7.47 -13.71
CA PHE A 471 -10.45 8.18 -14.58
C PHE A 471 -9.66 7.22 -15.48
N LEU A 472 -9.18 6.11 -14.91
CA LEU A 472 -8.45 5.08 -15.66
C LEU A 472 -9.35 4.37 -16.68
N ALA A 473 -10.58 4.01 -16.29
CA ALA A 473 -11.56 3.41 -17.20
C ALA A 473 -11.89 4.35 -18.37
N ALA A 474 -12.15 5.64 -18.11
CA ALA A 474 -12.37 6.63 -19.16
C ALA A 474 -11.14 6.78 -20.08
N GLY A 475 -9.93 6.76 -19.52
CA GLY A 475 -8.69 6.73 -20.30
C GLY A 475 -8.59 5.51 -21.23
N ALA A 476 -9.06 4.35 -20.77
CA ALA A 476 -9.11 3.12 -21.55
C ALA A 476 -10.05 3.22 -22.75
N ASP A 477 -11.29 3.64 -22.51
CA ASP A 477 -12.34 3.75 -23.53
C ASP A 477 -11.93 4.71 -24.65
N PHE A 478 -11.25 5.80 -24.30
CA PHE A 478 -10.77 6.81 -25.24
C PHE A 478 -9.44 6.45 -25.91
N GLY A 479 -8.81 5.32 -25.54
CA GLY A 479 -7.50 4.91 -26.05
C GLY A 479 -6.35 5.83 -25.64
N HIS A 480 -6.50 6.58 -24.54
CA HIS A 480 -5.55 7.57 -24.04
C HIS A 480 -5.34 7.38 -22.53
N GLN A 481 -4.51 6.40 -22.18
CA GLN A 481 -4.28 5.96 -20.79
C GLN A 481 -3.30 6.88 -20.01
N ASN A 482 -2.60 7.79 -20.70
CA ASN A 482 -1.54 8.66 -20.14
C ASN A 482 -1.84 10.15 -20.28
N THR A 483 -3.02 10.59 -19.84
CA THR A 483 -3.41 12.01 -19.92
C THR A 483 -3.02 12.79 -18.67
N GLU A 484 -2.50 14.00 -18.86
CA GLU A 484 -2.19 14.93 -17.77
C GLU A 484 -3.48 15.45 -17.11
N ILE A 485 -3.53 15.48 -15.78
CA ILE A 485 -4.65 16.06 -15.02
C ILE A 485 -4.46 17.59 -14.94
N PRO A 486 -5.48 18.42 -15.24
CA PRO A 486 -6.86 18.04 -15.57
C PRO A 486 -7.01 17.42 -16.95
N THR A 487 -7.86 16.40 -17.04
CA THR A 487 -8.20 15.76 -18.32
C THR A 487 -9.66 16.00 -18.68
N LEU A 488 -9.89 16.43 -19.92
CA LEU A 488 -11.20 16.62 -20.50
C LEU A 488 -11.44 15.55 -21.58
N PHE A 489 -12.41 14.66 -21.36
CA PHE A 489 -12.87 13.69 -22.35
C PHE A 489 -14.10 14.23 -23.09
N VAL A 490 -13.98 14.38 -24.41
CA VAL A 490 -15.05 14.94 -25.27
C VAL A 490 -14.98 14.33 -26.67
N GLY A 491 -16.13 13.94 -27.21
CA GLY A 491 -16.21 13.29 -28.52
C GLY A 491 -15.38 12.02 -28.56
N ARG A 492 -14.28 12.02 -29.32
CA ARG A 492 -13.32 10.90 -29.40
C ARG A 492 -11.95 11.23 -28.81
N ARG A 493 -11.78 12.40 -28.19
CA ARG A 493 -10.48 12.90 -27.74
C ARG A 493 -10.43 12.98 -26.21
N ALA A 494 -9.25 12.69 -25.68
CA ALA A 494 -8.88 12.99 -24.32
C ALA A 494 -7.86 14.14 -24.33
N LEU A 495 -8.25 15.30 -23.81
CA LEU A 495 -7.42 16.50 -23.76
C LEU A 495 -6.85 16.63 -22.33
N GLY A 496 -5.63 16.13 -22.14
CA GLY A 496 -4.92 16.20 -20.85
C GLY A 496 -4.03 17.43 -20.74
N GLY A 497 -4.16 18.17 -19.64
CA GLY A 497 -3.35 19.36 -19.33
C GLY A 497 -3.82 20.63 -20.03
N GLU A 498 -3.43 21.78 -19.47
CA GLU A 498 -3.82 23.12 -19.93
C GLU A 498 -3.57 23.34 -21.44
N PRO A 499 -2.37 23.07 -22.00
CA PRO A 499 -2.10 23.32 -23.42
C PRO A 499 -2.96 22.49 -24.37
N ALA A 500 -3.27 21.23 -24.03
CA ALA A 500 -4.09 20.37 -24.88
C ALA A 500 -5.55 20.82 -24.87
N ILE A 501 -6.03 21.24 -23.69
CA ILE A 501 -7.38 21.78 -23.54
C ILE A 501 -7.52 23.08 -24.33
N GLU A 502 -6.58 24.03 -24.20
CA GLU A 502 -6.67 25.32 -24.90
C GLU A 502 -6.65 25.17 -26.42
N ASN A 503 -5.80 24.28 -26.95
CA ASN A 503 -5.65 24.10 -28.39
C ASN A 503 -6.71 23.17 -29.00
N GLY A 504 -7.12 22.12 -28.29
CA GLY A 504 -7.98 21.07 -28.82
C GLY A 504 -9.48 21.34 -28.63
N LEU A 505 -9.87 22.03 -27.56
CA LEU A 505 -11.29 22.19 -27.23
C LEU A 505 -12.05 23.03 -28.27
N ALA A 506 -11.42 24.07 -28.82
CA ALA A 506 -12.01 24.91 -29.85
C ALA A 506 -12.36 24.13 -31.14
N GLU A 507 -11.56 23.13 -31.47
CA GLU A 507 -11.77 22.25 -32.62
C GLU A 507 -12.98 21.34 -32.39
N GLU A 508 -13.07 20.70 -31.22
CA GLU A 508 -14.18 19.83 -30.86
C GLU A 508 -15.53 20.57 -30.83
N LEU A 509 -15.53 21.80 -30.31
CA LEU A 509 -16.71 22.66 -30.34
C LEU A 509 -17.11 23.04 -31.78
N SER A 510 -16.13 23.31 -32.65
CA SER A 510 -16.40 23.57 -34.08
C SER A 510 -17.01 22.34 -34.76
N ASN A 511 -16.46 21.15 -34.51
CA ASN A 511 -16.91 19.89 -35.09
C ASN A 511 -18.33 19.54 -34.62
N PHE A 512 -18.63 19.70 -33.33
CA PHE A 512 -19.98 19.52 -32.80
C PHE A 512 -20.97 20.50 -33.41
N LYS A 513 -20.59 21.76 -33.62
CA LYS A 513 -21.45 22.79 -34.23
C LYS A 513 -21.90 22.44 -35.64
N GLN A 514 -21.02 21.82 -36.44
CA GLN A 514 -21.29 21.51 -37.84
C GLN A 514 -22.34 20.40 -38.00
N ASN A 515 -22.22 19.31 -37.23
CA ASN A 515 -23.19 18.22 -37.26
C ASN A 515 -23.31 17.53 -35.89
N PRO A 516 -24.16 18.05 -34.99
CA PRO A 516 -24.26 17.54 -33.62
C PRO A 516 -24.65 16.06 -33.55
N VAL A 517 -25.56 15.60 -34.41
CA VAL A 517 -26.07 14.22 -34.39
C VAL A 517 -24.99 13.23 -34.81
N GLN A 518 -24.25 13.54 -35.88
CA GLN A 518 -23.15 12.67 -36.33
C GLN A 518 -22.00 12.68 -35.33
N TYR A 519 -21.68 13.84 -34.75
CA TYR A 519 -20.64 13.96 -33.74
C TYR A 519 -20.96 13.10 -32.50
N MET A 520 -22.19 13.17 -31.98
CA MET A 520 -22.61 12.36 -30.84
C MET A 520 -22.60 10.85 -31.14
N ARG A 521 -23.01 10.44 -32.36
CA ARG A 521 -22.96 9.01 -32.76
C ARG A 521 -21.55 8.48 -32.93
N ALA A 522 -20.61 9.33 -33.32
CA ALA A 522 -19.21 8.94 -33.53
C ALA A 522 -18.36 9.08 -32.25
N GLY A 523 -18.88 9.77 -31.23
CA GLY A 523 -18.26 9.97 -29.93
C GLY A 523 -18.19 8.70 -29.10
N ILE A 524 -17.25 8.68 -28.17
CA ILE A 524 -17.04 7.60 -27.21
C ILE A 524 -17.77 8.01 -25.93
N GLU A 525 -18.66 7.15 -25.43
CA GLU A 525 -19.15 7.27 -24.06
C GLU A 525 -18.16 6.56 -23.13
N PRO A 526 -17.67 7.21 -22.06
CA PRO A 526 -16.81 6.53 -21.09
C PRO A 526 -17.60 5.53 -20.23
N PHE A 527 -16.86 4.65 -19.59
CA PHE A 527 -17.30 3.55 -18.72
C PHE A 527 -18.07 2.46 -19.48
N GLN A 528 -17.62 2.12 -20.70
CA GLN A 528 -18.28 1.13 -21.56
C GLN A 528 -17.49 -0.19 -21.63
N ASP A 529 -16.16 -0.15 -21.59
CA ASP A 529 -15.28 -1.32 -21.53
C ASP A 529 -14.47 -1.31 -20.23
N PRO A 530 -14.75 -2.21 -19.26
CA PRO A 530 -13.90 -2.39 -18.09
C PRO A 530 -12.66 -3.19 -18.52
N GLY A 531 -11.81 -2.57 -19.33
CA GLY A 531 -10.48 -3.07 -19.62
C GLY A 531 -9.72 -3.29 -18.32
N ASP A 532 -8.85 -4.31 -18.32
CA ASP A 532 -7.98 -4.68 -17.22
C ASP A 532 -7.21 -3.44 -16.70
N THR A 533 -7.71 -2.83 -15.62
CA THR A 533 -7.18 -1.60 -15.04
C THR A 533 -5.73 -1.73 -14.57
N GLN A 534 -5.17 -2.95 -14.56
CA GLN A 534 -3.77 -3.19 -14.23
C GLN A 534 -2.87 -3.24 -15.48
N THR A 535 -3.35 -3.69 -16.65
CA THR A 535 -2.62 -3.48 -17.93
C THR A 535 -2.48 -1.97 -18.25
N ILE A 536 -3.41 -1.15 -17.74
CA ILE A 536 -3.40 0.31 -17.85
C ILE A 536 -2.38 0.96 -16.89
N LYS A 537 -2.21 0.39 -15.68
CA LYS A 537 -1.16 0.84 -14.74
C LYS A 537 0.24 0.49 -15.25
N GLU A 538 0.40 -0.65 -15.92
CA GLU A 538 1.64 -1.09 -16.55
C GLU A 538 2.05 -0.18 -17.74
N ASN A 539 1.09 0.31 -18.54
CA ASN A 539 1.35 1.26 -19.64
C ASN A 539 1.53 2.73 -19.18
N ARG A 540 1.32 3.05 -17.89
CA ARG A 540 1.46 4.42 -17.36
C ARG A 540 2.91 4.85 -17.21
N PHE A 541 3.81 3.90 -16.97
CA PHE A 541 5.22 4.20 -16.76
C PHE A 541 5.99 4.41 -18.07
N ASP A 542 5.45 3.95 -19.20
CA ASP A 542 5.98 4.26 -20.55
C ASP A 542 5.86 5.75 -20.93
N GLY A 543 5.05 6.53 -20.20
CA GLY A 543 4.91 7.98 -20.39
C GLY A 543 5.98 8.83 -19.68
N LEU A 544 6.68 8.28 -18.68
CA LEU A 544 7.75 8.97 -17.94
C LEU A 544 9.07 8.88 -18.69
N SER A 545 9.17 9.59 -19.82
CA SER A 545 10.47 9.68 -20.50
C SER A 545 11.47 10.49 -19.65
N PRO A 546 12.77 10.13 -19.64
CA PRO A 546 13.80 10.95 -19.00
C PRO A 546 13.77 12.41 -19.45
N ALA A 547 13.40 12.67 -20.70
CA ALA A 547 13.26 14.00 -21.26
C ALA A 547 12.10 14.79 -20.63
N ALA A 548 10.95 14.15 -20.40
CA ALA A 548 9.80 14.78 -19.74
C ALA A 548 10.12 15.12 -18.28
N VAL A 549 10.74 14.18 -17.55
CA VAL A 549 11.16 14.37 -16.15
C VAL A 549 12.19 15.50 -16.03
N PHE A 550 13.18 15.52 -16.92
CA PHE A 550 14.19 16.57 -16.98
C PHE A 550 13.58 17.94 -17.34
N GLY A 551 12.68 17.98 -18.33
CA GLY A 551 11.99 19.21 -18.73
C GLY A 551 11.09 19.79 -17.64
N ALA A 552 10.40 18.92 -16.88
CA ALA A 552 9.61 19.34 -15.73
C ALA A 552 10.48 19.89 -14.61
N GLY A 553 11.59 19.22 -14.28
CA GLY A 553 12.56 19.71 -13.30
C GLY A 553 13.11 21.09 -13.68
N LEU A 554 13.54 21.28 -14.94
CA LEU A 554 14.02 22.58 -15.42
C LEU A 554 12.97 23.68 -15.33
N ARG A 555 11.72 23.40 -15.71
CA ARG A 555 10.61 24.36 -15.66
C ARG A 555 10.34 24.81 -14.23
N GLU A 556 10.38 23.87 -13.30
CA GLU A 556 10.18 24.14 -11.88
C GLU A 556 11.34 24.96 -11.29
N GLY A 557 12.59 24.58 -11.59
CA GLY A 557 13.78 25.29 -11.14
C GLY A 557 13.90 26.72 -11.69
N ALA A 558 13.29 26.98 -12.85
CA ALA A 558 13.24 28.30 -13.48
C ALA A 558 12.19 29.23 -12.88
N LYS A 559 11.32 28.74 -11.98
CA LYS A 559 10.39 29.60 -11.23
C LYS A 559 11.18 30.67 -10.46
N PRO A 560 10.62 31.88 -10.31
CA PRO A 560 11.38 33.01 -9.78
C PRO A 560 11.79 32.85 -8.31
N CYS A 561 11.17 31.95 -7.54
CA CYS A 561 11.38 31.79 -6.10
C CYS A 561 12.83 31.42 -5.72
N GLY A 562 13.34 30.30 -6.23
CA GLY A 562 14.70 29.82 -5.92
C GLY A 562 15.81 30.78 -6.35
N PRO A 563 15.88 31.21 -7.64
CA PRO A 563 16.85 32.19 -8.11
C PRO A 563 16.75 33.55 -7.40
N ALA A 564 15.55 34.05 -7.10
CA ALA A 564 15.41 35.32 -6.39
C ALA A 564 15.91 35.23 -4.94
N ALA A 565 15.62 34.14 -4.23
CA ALA A 565 16.11 33.92 -2.87
C ALA A 565 17.65 33.89 -2.83
N LEU A 566 18.27 33.19 -3.79
CA LEU A 566 19.72 33.16 -3.95
C LEU A 566 20.28 34.55 -4.28
N ILE A 567 19.66 35.30 -5.20
CA ILE A 567 20.11 36.66 -5.56
C ILE A 567 20.02 37.58 -4.34
N VAL A 568 18.95 37.52 -3.55
CA VAL A 568 18.77 38.31 -2.32
C VAL A 568 19.84 37.96 -1.30
N LEU A 569 20.09 36.67 -1.06
CA LEU A 569 21.14 36.20 -0.17
C LEU A 569 22.52 36.74 -0.59
N LEU A 570 22.90 36.55 -1.85
CA LEU A 570 24.20 37.00 -2.36
C LEU A 570 24.32 38.53 -2.37
N SER A 571 23.26 39.25 -2.75
CA SER A 571 23.22 40.72 -2.74
C SER A 571 23.39 41.28 -1.33
N PHE A 572 22.76 40.65 -0.33
CA PHE A 572 22.92 41.00 1.07
C PHE A 572 24.37 40.82 1.54
N LEU A 573 24.99 39.67 1.23
CA LEU A 573 26.38 39.38 1.60
C LEU A 573 27.37 40.38 0.98
N ILE A 574 27.16 40.72 -0.29
CA ILE A 574 27.93 41.75 -1.00
C ILE A 574 27.76 43.11 -0.34
N ALA A 575 26.53 43.51 -0.01
CA ALA A 575 26.24 44.79 0.64
C ALA A 575 26.84 44.90 2.05
N THR A 576 26.96 43.78 2.77
CA THR A 576 27.60 43.77 4.10
C THR A 576 29.12 43.69 4.08
N GLY A 577 29.73 43.51 2.91
CA GLY A 577 31.19 43.44 2.75
C GLY A 577 31.78 42.06 3.10
N SER A 578 31.01 40.98 2.97
CA SER A 578 31.48 39.62 3.25
C SER A 578 32.61 39.21 2.29
N SER A 579 33.53 38.37 2.78
CA SER A 579 34.66 37.90 1.98
C SER A 579 34.22 37.06 0.77
N ARG A 580 35.05 37.04 -0.30
CA ARG A 580 34.78 36.19 -1.49
C ARG A 580 34.61 34.71 -1.13
N LYS A 581 35.36 34.21 -0.13
CA LYS A 581 35.23 32.81 0.35
C LYS A 581 33.88 32.56 1.01
N THR A 582 33.38 33.53 1.80
CA THR A 582 32.07 33.47 2.45
C THR A 582 30.94 33.51 1.42
N LEU A 583 31.07 34.32 0.37
CA LEU A 583 30.09 34.39 -0.71
C LEU A 583 29.95 33.05 -1.46
N ILE A 584 31.09 32.42 -1.79
CA ILE A 584 31.12 31.11 -2.48
C ILE A 584 30.54 30.02 -1.58
N SER A 585 31.01 29.91 -0.34
CA SER A 585 30.58 28.86 0.59
C SER A 585 29.10 28.97 0.93
N ALA A 586 28.58 30.18 1.20
CA ALA A 586 27.17 30.38 1.50
C ALA A 586 26.26 30.07 0.30
N GLY A 587 26.61 30.52 -0.91
CA GLY A 587 25.83 30.23 -2.11
C GLY A 587 25.85 28.74 -2.47
N LEU A 588 27.01 28.09 -2.40
CA LEU A 588 27.12 26.66 -2.65
C LEU A 588 26.34 25.82 -1.63
N LEU A 589 26.44 26.14 -0.34
CA LEU A 589 25.71 25.41 0.70
C LEU A 589 24.20 25.64 0.64
N PHE A 590 23.76 26.82 0.21
CA PHE A 590 22.35 27.08 -0.06
C PHE A 590 21.81 26.17 -1.18
N VAL A 591 22.54 26.05 -2.29
CA VAL A 591 22.19 25.18 -3.42
C VAL A 591 22.21 23.70 -3.02
N ILE A 592 23.23 23.26 -2.29
CA ILE A 592 23.34 21.88 -1.78
C ILE A 592 22.21 21.57 -0.80
N ALA A 593 21.86 22.51 0.09
CA ALA A 593 20.78 22.33 1.06
C ALA A 593 19.44 22.10 0.35
N ILE A 594 19.16 22.87 -0.70
CA ILE A 594 17.94 22.69 -1.50
C ILE A 594 17.94 21.30 -2.14
N LEU A 595 19.01 20.91 -2.83
CA LEU A 595 19.11 19.60 -3.48
C LEU A 595 18.95 18.44 -2.49
N ALA A 596 19.67 18.49 -1.37
CA ALA A 596 19.62 17.45 -0.35
C ALA A 596 18.25 17.37 0.31
N ALA A 597 17.66 18.50 0.68
CA ALA A 597 16.34 18.55 1.31
C ALA A 597 15.25 18.04 0.36
N SER A 598 15.31 18.37 -0.94
CA SER A 598 14.33 17.88 -1.92
C SER A 598 14.46 16.37 -2.13
N VAL A 599 15.68 15.83 -2.28
CA VAL A 599 15.90 14.38 -2.42
C VAL A 599 15.47 13.62 -1.15
N ILE A 600 15.89 14.08 0.04
CA ILE A 600 15.49 13.48 1.31
C ILE A 600 13.98 13.57 1.50
N GLY A 601 13.40 14.72 1.18
CA GLY A 601 11.96 14.92 1.21
C GLY A 601 11.22 13.95 0.30
N GLY A 602 11.70 13.71 -0.93
CA GLY A 602 11.08 12.73 -1.84
C GLY A 602 11.19 11.28 -1.38
N LEU A 603 12.31 10.91 -0.78
CA LEU A 603 12.49 9.58 -0.21
C LEU A 603 11.66 9.36 1.07
N ARG A 604 11.47 10.42 1.88
CA ARG A 604 10.77 10.35 3.18
C ARG A 604 9.29 10.73 3.16
N PHE A 605 8.80 11.34 2.08
CA PHE A 605 7.38 11.63 1.88
C PHE A 605 6.52 10.36 2.06
N PHE A 606 7.09 9.18 1.78
CA PHE A 606 6.43 7.89 1.97
C PHE A 606 6.50 7.32 3.40
N GLU A 607 7.57 7.57 4.18
CA GLU A 607 7.69 7.02 5.54
C GLU A 607 6.72 7.65 6.56
N HIS A 608 6.16 8.82 6.25
CA HIS A 608 5.31 9.58 7.19
C HIS A 608 4.11 10.28 6.54
N GLY A 609 4.00 10.35 5.21
CA GLY A 609 3.07 11.24 4.52
C GLY A 609 1.60 10.81 4.49
N PHE A 610 1.26 9.57 4.87
CA PHE A 610 -0.14 9.11 4.82
C PHE A 610 -0.59 8.19 5.97
N SER A 611 0.30 7.70 6.84
CA SER A 611 -0.11 6.83 7.95
C SER A 611 -0.61 7.56 9.19
N ASN A 612 -0.40 8.88 9.29
CA ASN A 612 -0.79 9.70 10.44
C ASN A 612 -1.49 10.99 10.03
N ALA A 613 -2.48 10.90 9.12
CA ALA A 613 -3.36 12.02 8.80
C ALA A 613 -4.42 12.28 9.89
N ASP A 614 -4.03 12.12 11.16
CA ASP A 614 -4.76 12.62 12.31
C ASP A 614 -3.72 13.30 13.21
N THR A 615 -3.85 14.62 13.34
CA THR A 615 -2.95 15.60 14.03
C THR A 615 -1.91 16.37 13.18
N SER A 616 -2.36 17.33 12.37
CA SER A 616 -1.51 18.39 11.79
C SER A 616 -1.70 19.78 12.43
N THR A 617 -2.10 19.85 13.70
CA THR A 617 -2.15 21.13 14.45
C THR A 617 -0.80 21.87 14.44
N GLY A 618 0.33 21.13 14.43
CA GLY A 618 1.67 21.73 14.38
C GLY A 618 2.05 22.35 13.03
N LEU A 619 1.74 21.69 11.91
CA LEU A 619 2.05 22.17 10.55
C LEU A 619 1.14 23.33 10.16
N VAL A 620 -0.16 23.23 10.48
CA VAL A 620 -1.12 24.32 10.28
C VAL A 620 -0.74 25.52 11.16
N ALA A 621 -0.38 25.31 12.44
CA ALA A 621 0.10 26.39 13.30
C ALA A 621 1.39 27.04 12.78
N LEU A 622 2.33 26.26 12.24
CA LEU A 622 3.56 26.79 11.63
C LEU A 622 3.25 27.66 10.39
N GLN A 623 2.38 27.20 9.50
CA GLN A 623 1.93 27.96 8.33
C GLN A 623 1.25 29.27 8.74
N TRP A 624 0.32 29.24 9.69
CA TRP A 624 -0.33 30.44 10.20
C TRP A 624 0.65 31.38 10.91
N THR A 625 1.66 30.86 11.61
CA THR A 625 2.69 31.67 12.27
C THR A 625 3.57 32.39 11.25
N VAL A 626 3.99 31.70 10.18
CA VAL A 626 4.77 32.30 9.09
C VAL A 626 3.93 33.34 8.33
N LEU A 627 2.68 33.03 8.01
CA LEU A 627 1.75 33.95 7.34
C LEU A 627 1.52 35.22 8.18
N SER A 628 1.34 35.05 9.50
CA SER A 628 1.21 36.16 10.44
C SER A 628 2.46 37.03 10.46
N GLY A 629 3.65 36.42 10.49
CA GLY A 629 4.92 37.14 10.42
C GLY A 629 5.08 37.95 9.13
N LEU A 630 4.70 37.38 7.99
CA LEU A 630 4.74 38.06 6.69
C LEU A 630 3.73 39.22 6.61
N LEU A 631 2.52 39.04 7.14
CA LEU A 631 1.50 40.10 7.20
C LEU A 631 1.94 41.26 8.11
N ILE A 632 2.59 40.96 9.25
CA ILE A 632 3.17 41.99 10.13
C ILE A 632 4.29 42.76 9.41
N ALA A 633 5.17 42.05 8.69
CA ALA A 633 6.24 42.68 7.92
C ALA A 633 5.68 43.55 6.77
N ALA A 634 4.66 43.08 6.07
CA ALA A 634 3.97 43.84 5.02
C ALA A 634 3.28 45.09 5.59
N ALA A 635 2.56 44.95 6.71
CA ALA A 635 1.93 46.07 7.40
C ALA A 635 2.96 47.10 7.89
N ALA A 636 4.10 46.66 8.43
CA ALA A 636 5.20 47.53 8.84
C ALA A 636 5.81 48.29 7.65
N SER A 637 5.95 47.64 6.50
CA SER A 637 6.44 48.25 5.26
C SER A 637 5.48 49.30 4.71
N VAL A 638 4.17 49.02 4.73
CA VAL A 638 3.11 49.97 4.36
C VAL A 638 3.06 51.15 5.33
N PHE A 639 3.18 50.90 6.64
CA PHE A 639 3.19 51.95 7.66
C PHE A 639 4.40 52.89 7.51
N ASP A 640 5.60 52.35 7.25
CA ASP A 640 6.80 53.16 6.97
C ASP A 640 6.63 54.00 5.69
N HIS A 641 5.99 53.46 4.65
CA HIS A 641 5.69 54.21 3.42
C HIS A 641 4.66 55.34 3.62
N ILE A 642 3.60 55.10 4.39
CA ILE A 642 2.58 56.11 4.71
C ILE A 642 3.18 57.22 5.58
N GLN A 643 4.01 56.86 6.56
CA GLN A 643 4.63 57.81 7.48
C GLN A 643 5.62 58.74 6.77
N ARG A 644 6.31 58.27 5.72
CA ARG A 644 7.16 59.11 4.85
C ARG A 644 6.39 60.08 3.95
N ARG A 645 5.08 59.90 3.81
CA ARG A 645 4.22 60.75 2.97
C ARG A 645 3.58 61.91 3.73
N TRP A 646 3.73 61.97 5.06
CA TRP A 646 3.19 63.04 5.90
C TRP A 646 4.29 64.06 6.26
N PRO A 647 4.23 65.31 5.76
CA PRO A 647 5.26 66.31 6.01
C PRO A 647 5.02 67.01 7.36
N GLY A 648 5.80 66.65 8.37
CA GLY A 648 5.86 67.34 9.66
C GLY A 648 7.32 67.58 10.08
N PRO A 649 7.70 68.82 10.46
CA PRO A 649 9.08 69.16 10.78
C PRO A 649 9.43 68.69 12.19
N ASP A 650 10.66 68.19 12.33
CA ASP A 650 11.36 67.81 13.56
C ASP A 650 11.07 66.44 14.20
N LYS A 651 11.96 65.50 13.82
CA LYS A 651 12.56 64.45 14.66
C LYS A 651 11.62 63.69 15.61
N MET A 652 10.85 62.76 15.05
CA MET A 652 10.64 61.46 15.70
C MET A 652 11.40 60.40 14.91
N ILE A 653 12.57 60.00 15.43
CA ILE A 653 13.23 58.77 15.01
C ILE A 653 12.34 57.62 15.55
N PRO A 654 11.62 56.85 14.70
CA PRO A 654 10.66 55.86 15.18
C PRO A 654 11.36 54.81 16.04
N ALA A 655 10.68 54.26 17.06
CA ALA A 655 11.20 53.15 17.86
C ALA A 655 11.68 51.96 16.99
N ILE A 656 11.08 51.81 15.81
CA ILE A 656 11.47 50.88 14.76
C ILE A 656 12.91 51.14 14.26
N SER A 657 13.36 52.38 14.05
CA SER A 657 14.70 52.63 13.50
C SER A 657 15.83 52.37 14.51
N ARG A 658 15.60 52.52 15.82
CA ARG A 658 16.56 52.10 16.86
C ARG A 658 16.67 50.58 16.95
N LEU A 659 15.57 49.86 16.74
CA LEU A 659 15.55 48.41 16.62
C LEU A 659 16.27 47.95 15.35
N TYR A 660 16.01 48.58 14.19
CA TYR A 660 16.72 48.33 12.93
C TYR A 660 18.21 48.66 13.00
N GLN A 661 18.64 49.69 13.74
CA GLN A 661 20.08 49.98 13.93
C GLN A 661 20.74 48.98 14.89
N LYS A 662 20.07 48.56 15.97
CA LYS A 662 20.58 47.52 16.89
C LYS A 662 20.64 46.14 16.22
N ILE A 663 19.63 45.79 15.45
CA ILE A 663 19.59 44.57 14.63
C ILE A 663 20.62 44.69 13.50
N GLY A 664 20.68 45.81 12.79
CA GLY A 664 21.61 46.05 11.68
C GLY A 664 23.08 45.94 12.08
N ASN A 665 23.47 46.49 13.24
CA ASN A 665 24.84 46.36 13.73
C ASN A 665 25.19 44.93 14.19
N ARG A 666 24.26 44.21 14.81
CA ARG A 666 24.44 42.79 15.15
C ARG A 666 24.48 41.89 13.92
N VAL A 667 23.57 42.12 12.97
CA VAL A 667 23.48 41.40 11.70
C VAL A 667 24.72 41.64 10.84
N ARG A 668 25.29 42.85 10.83
CA ARG A 668 26.55 43.14 10.12
C ARG A 668 27.78 42.49 10.76
N LEU A 669 27.79 42.35 12.09
CA LEU A 669 28.83 41.61 12.82
C LEU A 669 28.69 40.09 12.63
N MET A 670 27.45 39.58 12.53
CA MET A 670 27.16 38.17 12.26
C MET A 670 27.38 37.79 10.78
N SER A 671 27.12 38.69 9.82
CA SER A 671 27.25 38.42 8.37
C SER A 671 28.71 38.47 7.87
N THR A 672 29.60 39.06 8.66
CA THR A 672 31.06 39.01 8.43
C THR A 672 31.69 37.77 9.06
N ASN A 673 31.03 37.12 10.03
CA ASN A 673 31.48 35.88 10.63
C ASN A 673 31.06 34.64 9.80
N HIS A 674 32.03 34.02 9.15
CA HIS A 674 31.84 32.80 8.35
C HIS A 674 31.16 31.67 9.14
N MET A 675 31.42 31.54 10.45
CA MET A 675 30.83 30.47 11.27
C MET A 675 29.34 30.65 11.56
N VAL A 676 28.76 31.82 11.28
CA VAL A 676 27.34 32.12 11.54
C VAL A 676 26.55 32.14 10.24
N ILE A 677 27.10 32.78 9.21
CA ILE A 677 26.37 33.03 7.97
C ILE A 677 26.23 31.79 7.08
N VAL A 678 27.21 30.88 7.15
CA VAL A 678 27.23 29.65 6.36
C VAL A 678 26.17 28.65 6.84
N PRO A 679 26.05 28.34 8.15
CA PRO A 679 24.93 27.56 8.68
C PRO A 679 23.57 28.22 8.43
N ALA A 680 23.48 29.56 8.51
CA ALA A 680 22.24 30.27 8.22
C ALA A 680 21.80 30.10 6.76
N ALA A 681 22.75 30.14 5.80
CA ALA A 681 22.46 29.87 4.39
C ALA A 681 21.98 28.43 4.15
N LEU A 682 22.60 27.45 4.81
CA LEU A 682 22.14 26.04 4.79
C LEU A 682 20.69 25.91 5.29
N MET A 683 20.40 26.44 6.48
CA MET A 683 19.06 26.39 7.08
C MET A 683 18.02 27.09 6.20
N THR A 684 18.38 28.24 5.62
CA THR A 684 17.50 28.97 4.70
C THR A 684 17.19 28.11 3.48
N GLY A 685 18.19 27.42 2.90
CA GLY A 685 17.98 26.49 1.78
C GLY A 685 17.04 25.33 2.11
N VAL A 686 17.14 24.74 3.31
CA VAL A 686 16.23 23.67 3.76
C VAL A 686 14.79 24.16 3.89
N VAL A 687 14.59 25.34 4.48
CA VAL A 687 13.25 25.94 4.61
C VAL A 687 12.63 26.23 3.25
N PHE A 688 13.42 26.75 2.30
CA PHE A 688 12.95 26.99 0.93
C PHE A 688 12.54 25.70 0.23
N ALA A 689 13.34 24.64 0.31
CA ALA A 689 12.98 23.35 -0.26
C ALA A 689 11.64 22.83 0.30
N GLY A 690 11.42 22.93 1.61
CA GLY A 690 10.15 22.54 2.24
C GLY A 690 8.94 23.35 1.74
N MET A 691 9.11 24.65 1.47
CA MET A 691 8.05 25.48 0.90
C MET A 691 7.76 25.13 -0.56
N GLU A 692 8.77 24.75 -1.33
CA GLU A 692 8.63 24.38 -2.75
C GLU A 692 8.00 22.99 -2.92
N MET A 693 8.27 22.05 -2.01
CA MET A 693 7.67 20.70 -2.03
C MET A 693 6.13 20.69 -1.98
N ALA A 694 5.51 21.72 -1.40
CA ALA A 694 4.05 21.86 -1.39
C ALA A 694 3.46 22.14 -2.79
N CYS A 695 4.29 22.56 -3.75
CA CYS A 695 3.89 22.99 -5.08
C CYS A 695 4.36 22.07 -6.22
N THR A 696 5.17 21.03 -5.94
CA THR A 696 5.79 20.14 -6.95
C THR A 696 5.05 18.82 -7.19
N GLY A 697 3.88 18.63 -6.57
CA GLY A 697 3.08 17.40 -6.58
C GLY A 697 2.92 16.66 -7.92
N PRO A 698 2.67 17.32 -9.08
CA PRO A 698 2.30 16.61 -10.31
C PRO A 698 3.35 15.65 -10.88
N VAL A 699 4.65 15.90 -10.66
CA VAL A 699 5.75 15.04 -11.15
C VAL A 699 6.37 14.23 -10.03
N TYR A 700 6.35 14.77 -8.80
CA TYR A 700 6.84 14.07 -7.62
C TYR A 700 5.93 12.89 -7.25
N ILE A 701 4.60 13.04 -7.36
CA ILE A 701 3.65 11.98 -7.00
C ILE A 701 3.85 10.74 -7.87
N PRO A 702 3.88 10.79 -9.22
CA PRO A 702 4.15 9.61 -10.06
C PRO A 702 5.48 8.92 -9.73
N ILE A 703 6.56 9.69 -9.54
CA ILE A 703 7.89 9.16 -9.21
C ILE A 703 7.88 8.51 -7.83
N VAL A 704 7.27 9.13 -6.84
CA VAL A 704 7.16 8.59 -5.47
C VAL A 704 6.22 7.37 -5.43
N THR A 705 5.14 7.36 -6.21
CA THR A 705 4.30 6.16 -6.37
C THR A 705 5.07 5.03 -7.07
N MET A 706 5.96 5.36 -7.99
CA MET A 706 6.82 4.36 -8.65
C MET A 706 7.93 3.84 -7.73
N ILE A 707 8.36 4.62 -6.72
CA ILE A 707 9.26 4.17 -5.65
C ILE A 707 8.58 3.10 -4.76
N SER A 708 7.26 3.19 -4.61
CA SER A 708 6.47 2.24 -3.81
C SER A 708 6.40 0.85 -4.46
N ASP A 709 6.52 0.78 -5.78
CA ASP A 709 6.61 -0.46 -6.54
C ASP A 709 8.05 -1.00 -6.52
N PRO A 710 8.32 -2.19 -5.95
CA PRO A 710 9.65 -2.76 -5.91
C PRO A 710 10.28 -2.98 -7.30
N MET A 711 9.46 -3.22 -8.33
CA MET A 711 9.92 -3.50 -9.70
C MET A 711 10.56 -2.26 -10.32
N TYR A 712 9.98 -1.08 -10.08
CA TYR A 712 10.41 0.18 -10.69
C TYR A 712 11.21 1.09 -9.76
N ARG A 713 11.43 0.69 -8.50
CA ARG A 713 12.09 1.51 -7.47
C ARG A 713 13.44 2.07 -7.90
N ALA A 714 14.29 1.28 -8.55
CA ALA A 714 15.60 1.73 -9.01
C ALA A 714 15.49 2.81 -10.10
N GLU A 715 14.57 2.61 -11.04
CA GLU A 715 14.27 3.57 -12.10
C GLU A 715 13.62 4.84 -11.53
N ALA A 716 12.75 4.70 -10.53
CA ALA A 716 12.09 5.79 -9.85
C ALA A 716 13.04 6.65 -9.02
N VAL A 717 14.00 6.04 -8.33
CA VAL A 717 15.11 6.77 -7.70
C VAL A 717 15.94 7.48 -8.78
N GLY A 718 16.15 6.86 -9.94
CA GLY A 718 16.77 7.49 -11.10
C GLY A 718 16.03 8.74 -11.58
N PHE A 719 14.70 8.66 -11.76
CA PHE A 719 13.87 9.80 -12.12
C PHE A 719 13.82 10.87 -11.03
N LEU A 720 13.77 10.48 -9.76
CA LEU A 720 13.82 11.41 -8.63
C LEU A 720 15.12 12.21 -8.65
N LEU A 721 16.26 11.55 -8.86
CA LEU A 721 17.56 12.20 -8.98
C LEU A 721 17.63 13.09 -10.22
N LEU A 722 17.17 12.60 -11.38
CA LEU A 722 17.15 13.35 -12.63
C LEU A 722 16.31 14.63 -12.52
N TYR A 723 15.11 14.53 -11.94
CA TYR A 723 14.25 15.67 -11.67
C TYR A 723 14.93 16.69 -10.75
N ASN A 724 15.48 16.25 -9.62
CA ASN A 724 16.12 17.13 -8.64
C ASN A 724 17.41 17.80 -9.18
N LEU A 725 18.15 17.11 -10.05
CA LEU A 725 19.31 17.68 -10.76
C LEU A 725 18.89 18.71 -11.82
N ALA A 726 17.81 18.43 -12.57
CA ALA A 726 17.26 19.39 -13.52
C ALA A 726 16.68 20.62 -12.82
N PHE A 727 16.01 20.41 -11.69
CA PHE A 727 15.47 21.45 -10.82
C PHE A 727 16.54 22.40 -10.26
N ILE A 728 17.68 21.88 -9.82
CA ILE A 728 18.73 22.73 -9.27
C ILE A 728 19.51 23.51 -10.36
N MET A 729 19.44 23.09 -11.63
CA MET A 729 20.26 23.63 -12.71
C MET A 729 20.08 25.15 -12.95
N PRO A 730 18.86 25.71 -13.03
CA PRO A 730 18.68 27.16 -13.20
C PRO A 730 19.20 27.97 -12.00
N ILE A 731 19.03 27.47 -10.78
CA ILE A 731 19.52 28.11 -9.55
C ILE A 731 21.05 28.10 -9.53
N ALA A 732 21.67 26.96 -9.85
CA ALA A 732 23.12 26.83 -9.97
C ALA A 732 23.68 27.70 -11.11
N PHE A 733 22.95 27.84 -12.22
CA PHE A 733 23.33 28.73 -13.32
C PHE A 733 23.35 30.20 -12.86
N VAL A 734 22.33 30.65 -12.14
CA VAL A 734 22.30 32.02 -11.58
C VAL A 734 23.42 32.22 -10.56
N TYR A 735 23.71 31.24 -9.71
CA TYR A 735 24.85 31.26 -8.80
C TYR A 735 26.18 31.48 -9.56
N LEU A 736 26.41 30.71 -10.62
CA LEU A 736 27.60 30.81 -11.46
C LEU A 736 27.69 32.17 -12.18
N LEU A 737 26.57 32.71 -12.66
CA LEU A 737 26.50 34.02 -13.31
C LEU A 737 26.85 35.17 -12.35
N VAL A 738 26.34 35.13 -11.12
CA VAL A 738 26.68 36.11 -10.09
C VAL A 738 28.17 36.00 -9.74
N PHE A 739 28.72 34.79 -9.69
CA PHE A 739 30.14 34.56 -9.43
C PHE A 739 31.07 34.96 -10.58
N ALA A 740 30.64 34.76 -11.84
CA ALA A 740 31.39 35.10 -13.06
C ALA A 740 31.52 36.62 -13.30
N GLY A 741 30.88 37.45 -12.48
CA GLY A 741 31.13 38.90 -12.48
C GLY A 741 30.05 39.74 -13.14
N LEU A 742 28.78 39.33 -13.08
CA LEU A 742 27.64 40.26 -13.19
C LEU A 742 27.53 41.15 -11.94
N THR A 743 28.65 41.69 -11.47
CA THR A 743 28.65 42.84 -10.57
C THR A 743 28.20 44.04 -11.39
N SER A 744 27.17 44.71 -10.92
CA SER A 744 26.46 45.91 -11.36
C SER A 744 27.28 47.13 -11.83
N ARG A 745 28.59 46.99 -12.15
CA ARG A 745 29.39 48.02 -12.82
C ARG A 745 29.33 48.00 -14.35
N LYS A 746 29.01 46.87 -15.00
CA LYS A 746 28.93 46.81 -16.49
C LYS A 746 27.55 47.16 -17.07
N ILE A 747 26.46 46.91 -16.36
CA ILE A 747 25.11 47.18 -16.86
C ILE A 747 24.75 48.68 -16.77
N LEU A 748 25.27 49.42 -15.79
CA LEU A 748 25.12 50.88 -15.76
C LEU A 748 25.93 51.59 -16.86
N CYS A 749 27.09 51.05 -17.27
CA CYS A 749 27.87 51.64 -18.38
C CYS A 749 27.26 51.41 -19.77
N LEU A 750 26.44 50.37 -19.96
CA LEU A 750 25.78 50.07 -21.23
C LEU A 750 24.54 50.96 -21.49
N ASN A 751 23.90 51.51 -20.45
CA ASN A 751 22.80 52.46 -20.60
C ASN A 751 23.24 53.94 -20.60
N LEU A 752 24.40 54.28 -20.01
CA LEU A 752 24.91 55.66 -20.03
C LEU A 752 25.62 56.05 -21.33
N THR A 753 26.05 55.10 -22.15
CA THR A 753 26.62 55.37 -23.48
C THR A 753 25.58 55.57 -24.59
N ARG A 754 24.30 55.27 -24.33
CA ARG A 754 23.20 55.49 -25.30
C ARG A 754 22.46 56.82 -25.09
N GLN A 755 22.67 57.49 -23.96
CA GLN A 755 22.13 58.84 -23.69
C GLN A 755 23.09 60.00 -23.99
N SER A 756 24.34 59.73 -24.40
CA SER A 756 25.30 60.78 -24.84
C SER A 756 25.40 60.94 -26.37
N ARG A 757 24.41 60.44 -27.12
CA ARG A 757 24.15 60.85 -28.52
C ARG A 757 22.76 61.51 -28.61
N LYS A 758 22.62 62.65 -27.96
CA LYS A 758 21.82 63.80 -28.38
C LYS A 758 22.47 65.05 -27.85
#